data_AF-A0A9R1R5J4-F1
#
_entry.id   AF-A0A9R1R5J4-F1
#
_cell.length_a   1.000
_cell.length_b   1.000
_cell.length_c   1.000
_cell.angle_alpha   90.00
_cell.angle_beta   90.00
_cell.angle_gamma   90.00
#
_symmetry.space_group_name_H-M   'P 1'
#
loop_
_entity.id
_entity.type
_entity.pdbx_description
1 polymer ?
#
loop_
_entity_poly.entity_id
_entity_poly.type
_entity_poly.pdbx_seq_one_letter_code
_entity_poly.pdbx_strand_id
1 'polypeptide(L)'
;MTRKQIHLLTQQTISEDLGQVEYILTDKTGTLTENKMIFRRCCIAGTLYGNESGDALKDVELLNAVADNLPHVIKFLTVMALCNTVIPIKSPSGTISYKAQSQDEDALVNAASNLHVVLVSKNGNNAEIHFNRRVIQYEILDILEFTSDRKRMSVVISDSQSGKIFLLSKGADEAILPLAYSGQQIKTFVDAVDKYAQLGLRTLCLGWRELSLEEYLEWSRLFKEANSALVDREWKVAEVCQKLEHSLDILGISAIEDRLQDGVPETIEILRQSGINFWMLTGDKQSTAIQIALLCNLISSEPKGQLLYINGKTEDEVARSLERVLLTMRITSSEPKELAFVVDGWALEIILTRYKEAFTELAVLSKTAICCRVTPSQKAQLVKLLKSCDYRTLAIGDGGNDVRMIQQAHIGVGISGREGLQAARAADYSIGKFRFLKRLILVHGRYSYNRTAFLSQYSFYKSLLICFIQILFSFVSGIAGTSLFNSVSLMAYNVFYTSIPVLTTVLDKDLSEKTVTQNPEILLYCQAGRLLNPSTFAGWFGRSLYHAIVVFLITIHAYANEKSEMEELSMVALSGSIWLQAFVVTLEMSSFTFLQFLAIWGNFAAFYVINLCISTIPTAGMYTIMFRLCRQPSYWITMLLISGVGMGPVLALKYFRYTYSPSAINILQKAERSRGPMYTLVNLESQLRSEQDNSTNSILTAPVKNKNSVYEPLLSDSPMASRRSLASSSFDIFQPAQSRVPAAYPRNIKTS
;
A
#
# COMPACT_ATOMS: atom_id res chain seq x y z
N MET A 1 -11.90 -14.39 -18.74
CA MET A 1 -12.32 -13.41 -17.72
C MET A 1 -11.15 -12.80 -16.90
N THR A 2 -9.90 -12.78 -17.41
CA THR A 2 -8.69 -12.39 -16.63
C THR A 2 -8.09 -11.02 -16.96
N ARG A 3 -8.76 -10.18 -17.77
CA ARG A 3 -8.19 -8.91 -18.29
C ARG A 3 -8.57 -7.62 -17.52
N LYS A 4 -9.25 -7.67 -16.37
CA LYS A 4 -9.67 -6.46 -15.61
C LYS A 4 -9.09 -6.43 -14.17
N GLN A 5 -7.76 -6.53 -13.99
CA GLN A 5 -7.17 -6.59 -12.64
C GLN A 5 -6.31 -5.38 -12.25
N ILE A 6 -5.73 -4.65 -13.20
CA ILE A 6 -5.01 -3.38 -12.97
C ILE A 6 -5.54 -2.42 -14.03
N HIS A 7 -6.19 -1.32 -13.62
CA HIS A 7 -6.92 -0.48 -14.57
C HIS A 7 -6.03 0.54 -15.26
N LEU A 8 -5.06 1.15 -14.57
CA LEU A 8 -4.09 2.07 -15.15
C LEU A 8 -2.89 2.26 -14.22
N LEU A 9 -1.73 2.47 -14.84
CA LEU A 9 -0.51 2.95 -14.20
C LEU A 9 -0.31 4.38 -14.68
N THR A 10 -0.37 5.33 -13.75
CA THR A 10 -0.34 6.77 -14.06
C THR A 10 1.09 7.32 -14.03
N GLN A 11 1.96 6.76 -13.17
CA GLN A 11 3.37 7.14 -13.05
C GLN A 11 4.33 5.95 -13.22
N GLN A 12 5.14 5.99 -14.29
CA GLN A 12 6.03 4.89 -14.72
C GLN A 12 7.33 4.73 -13.93
N THR A 13 7.67 5.69 -13.07
CA THR A 13 8.99 5.76 -12.40
C THR A 13 9.05 5.07 -11.03
N ILE A 14 7.98 4.39 -10.59
CA ILE A 14 7.83 3.88 -9.20
C ILE A 14 7.60 2.36 -9.21
N SER A 15 8.15 1.66 -10.19
CA SER A 15 7.83 0.25 -10.41
C SER A 15 8.58 -0.68 -9.45
N GLU A 16 9.82 -0.33 -9.14
CA GLU A 16 10.77 -1.08 -8.31
C GLU A 16 10.51 -0.90 -6.82
N ASP A 17 10.02 0.29 -6.40
CA ASP A 17 9.69 0.58 -5.01
C ASP A 17 8.59 -0.35 -4.49
N LEU A 18 7.70 -0.85 -5.37
CA LEU A 18 6.66 -1.84 -5.01
C LEU A 18 7.26 -3.11 -4.40
N GLY A 19 8.43 -3.54 -4.85
CA GLY A 19 9.12 -4.72 -4.31
C GLY A 19 9.76 -4.48 -2.95
N GLN A 20 9.81 -3.24 -2.48
CA GLN A 20 10.48 -2.83 -1.26
C GLN A 20 9.53 -2.26 -0.20
N VAL A 21 8.21 -2.29 -0.43
CA VAL A 21 7.22 -1.76 0.51
C VAL A 21 7.32 -2.46 1.87
N GLU A 22 7.39 -1.69 2.94
CA GLU A 22 7.46 -2.19 4.33
C GLU A 22 6.21 -1.81 5.13
N TYR A 23 5.60 -0.65 4.85
CA TYR A 23 4.38 -0.19 5.51
C TYR A 23 3.27 0.09 4.51
N ILE A 24 2.09 -0.47 4.78
CA ILE A 24 0.85 -0.13 4.08
C ILE A 24 -0.05 0.67 5.02
N LEU A 25 -0.37 1.90 4.62
CA LEU A 25 -1.37 2.73 5.26
C LEU A 25 -2.67 2.63 4.46
N THR A 26 -3.71 2.08 5.07
CA THR A 26 -4.98 1.81 4.40
C THR A 26 -6.11 2.62 5.02
N ASP A 27 -6.97 3.19 4.18
CA ASP A 27 -8.29 3.62 4.64
C ASP A 27 -9.19 2.41 4.91
N LYS A 28 -10.25 2.61 5.68
CA LYS A 28 -11.25 1.59 6.00
C LYS A 28 -12.44 1.61 5.03
N THR A 29 -13.11 2.76 4.87
CA THR A 29 -14.38 2.86 4.15
C THR A 29 -14.11 2.82 2.65
N GLY A 30 -14.83 2.00 1.89
CA GLY A 30 -14.65 1.90 0.43
C GLY A 30 -13.33 1.28 -0.04
N THR A 31 -12.36 1.14 0.86
CA THR A 31 -11.07 0.47 0.65
C THR A 31 -11.07 -0.95 1.17
N LEU A 32 -11.25 -1.15 2.48
CA LEU A 32 -11.40 -2.49 3.08
C LEU A 32 -12.85 -2.96 2.99
N THR A 33 -13.79 -2.02 3.02
CA THR A 33 -15.22 -2.29 2.86
C THR A 33 -15.69 -2.03 1.43
N GLU A 34 -16.81 -2.65 1.03
CA GLU A 34 -17.42 -2.45 -0.28
C GLU A 34 -18.18 -1.12 -0.39
N ASN A 35 -18.27 -0.37 0.72
CA ASN A 35 -19.16 0.77 0.86
C ASN A 35 -20.56 0.36 0.37
N LYS A 36 -21.09 -0.67 1.02
CA LYS A 36 -22.42 -1.22 0.79
C LYS A 36 -23.05 -1.43 2.15
N MET A 37 -23.81 -0.43 2.57
CA MET A 37 -24.52 -0.41 3.85
C MET A 37 -25.72 -1.35 3.81
N ILE A 38 -25.78 -2.32 4.72
CA ILE A 38 -26.86 -3.30 4.82
C ILE A 38 -27.45 -3.23 6.23
N PHE A 39 -28.75 -2.94 6.33
CA PHE A 39 -29.45 -3.04 7.61
C PHE A 39 -29.47 -4.49 8.09
N ARG A 40 -28.93 -4.74 9.28
CA ARG A 40 -28.77 -6.10 9.82
C ARG A 40 -29.54 -6.33 11.09
N ARG A 41 -29.40 -5.45 12.09
CA ARG A 41 -30.04 -5.64 13.39
C ARG A 41 -30.71 -4.36 13.83
N CYS A 42 -31.64 -4.46 14.77
CA CYS A 42 -32.16 -3.28 15.46
C CYS A 42 -32.53 -3.62 16.90
N CYS A 43 -32.55 -2.61 17.75
CA CYS A 43 -33.13 -2.67 19.08
C CYS A 43 -34.33 -1.73 19.10
N ILE A 44 -35.54 -2.20 19.37
CA ILE A 44 -36.74 -1.36 19.41
C ILE A 44 -37.41 -1.55 20.77
N ALA A 45 -37.66 -0.45 21.48
CA ALA A 45 -38.24 -0.46 22.83
C ALA A 45 -37.53 -1.45 23.79
N GLY A 46 -36.20 -1.57 23.68
CA GLY A 46 -35.38 -2.46 24.49
C GLY A 46 -35.31 -3.93 24.03
N THR A 47 -36.07 -4.32 23.00
CA THR A 47 -36.03 -5.68 22.42
C THR A 47 -35.04 -5.74 21.26
N LEU A 48 -34.14 -6.71 21.27
CA LEU A 48 -33.14 -6.92 20.21
C LEU A 48 -33.70 -7.81 19.11
N TYR A 49 -33.70 -7.31 17.88
CA TYR A 49 -34.14 -8.05 16.69
C TYR A 49 -32.95 -8.37 15.76
N GLY A 50 -32.99 -9.57 15.22
CA GLY A 50 -32.00 -10.16 14.32
C GLY A 50 -31.99 -11.67 14.49
N ASN A 51 -32.23 -12.41 13.40
CA ASN A 51 -32.17 -13.86 13.41
C ASN A 51 -30.76 -14.41 13.72
N GLU A 52 -30.56 -15.74 13.74
CA GLU A 52 -29.25 -16.36 13.99
C GLU A 52 -28.13 -15.87 13.05
N SER A 53 -28.48 -15.53 11.80
CA SER A 53 -27.57 -14.94 10.83
C SER A 53 -27.39 -13.41 10.96
N GLY A 54 -28.07 -12.78 11.92
CA GLY A 54 -28.08 -11.35 12.16
C GLY A 54 -28.85 -10.53 11.13
N ASP A 55 -29.89 -11.08 10.52
CA ASP A 55 -30.77 -10.43 9.54
C ASP A 55 -32.15 -10.17 10.17
N ALA A 56 -32.39 -8.92 10.57
CA ALA A 56 -33.64 -8.45 11.17
C ALA A 56 -34.80 -8.46 10.18
N LEU A 57 -34.55 -8.36 8.88
CA LEU A 57 -35.61 -8.41 7.87
C LEU A 57 -36.27 -9.79 7.76
N LYS A 58 -35.60 -10.83 8.28
CA LYS A 58 -36.09 -12.21 8.32
C LYS A 58 -36.34 -12.69 9.75
N ASP A 59 -36.31 -11.79 10.72
CA ASP A 59 -36.60 -12.12 12.10
C ASP A 59 -38.11 -12.29 12.28
N VAL A 60 -38.53 -13.47 12.74
CA VAL A 60 -39.93 -13.82 12.94
C VAL A 60 -40.57 -12.93 13.99
N GLU A 61 -39.84 -12.57 15.06
CA GLU A 61 -40.38 -11.73 16.12
C GLU A 61 -40.65 -10.31 15.62
N LEU A 62 -39.75 -9.75 14.80
CA LEU A 62 -39.94 -8.43 14.22
C LEU A 62 -41.09 -8.41 13.21
N LEU A 63 -41.19 -9.44 12.36
CA LEU A 63 -42.27 -9.54 11.37
C LEU A 63 -43.63 -9.66 12.05
N ASN A 64 -43.74 -10.44 13.13
CA ASN A 64 -44.96 -10.53 13.94
C ASN A 64 -45.28 -9.18 14.59
N ALA A 65 -44.30 -8.51 15.18
CA ALA A 65 -44.46 -7.18 15.79
C ALA A 65 -44.98 -6.12 14.80
N VAL A 66 -44.53 -6.19 13.54
CA VAL A 66 -45.02 -5.33 12.44
C VAL A 66 -46.45 -5.72 12.04
N ALA A 67 -46.75 -7.01 11.92
CA ALA A 67 -48.08 -7.51 11.59
C ALA A 67 -49.12 -7.13 12.65
N ASP A 68 -48.74 -7.19 13.93
CA ASP A 68 -49.56 -6.83 15.09
C ASP A 68 -49.72 -5.30 15.25
N ASN A 69 -49.09 -4.50 14.39
CA ASN A 69 -49.12 -3.03 14.40
C ASN A 69 -48.67 -2.42 15.75
N LEU A 70 -47.63 -2.96 16.37
CA LEU A 70 -47.13 -2.42 17.65
C LEU A 70 -46.68 -0.95 17.50
N PRO A 71 -47.23 0.01 18.28
CA PRO A 71 -47.02 1.44 18.06
C PRO A 71 -45.56 1.88 18.02
N HIS A 72 -44.72 1.35 18.92
CA HIS A 72 -43.30 1.71 18.99
C HIS A 72 -42.51 1.21 17.77
N VAL A 73 -42.86 0.04 17.24
CA VAL A 73 -42.23 -0.53 16.04
C VAL A 73 -42.62 0.26 14.80
N ILE A 74 -43.90 0.62 14.66
CA ILE A 74 -44.35 1.43 13.53
C ILE A 74 -43.73 2.83 13.58
N LYS A 75 -43.67 3.47 14.75
CA LYS A 75 -42.95 4.75 14.91
C LYS A 75 -41.49 4.62 14.49
N PHE A 76 -40.80 3.56 14.91
CA PHE A 76 -39.39 3.32 14.57
C PHE A 76 -39.18 3.20 13.05
N LEU A 77 -40.02 2.40 12.38
CA LEU A 77 -39.99 2.23 10.92
C LEU A 77 -40.38 3.51 10.17
N THR A 78 -41.31 4.31 10.71
CA THR A 78 -41.67 5.62 10.14
C THR A 78 -40.49 6.59 10.22
N VAL A 79 -39.71 6.61 11.31
CA VAL A 79 -38.48 7.43 11.36
C VAL A 79 -37.48 6.97 10.30
N MET A 80 -37.27 5.66 10.13
CA MET A 80 -36.40 5.13 9.06
C MET A 80 -36.86 5.57 7.66
N ALA A 81 -38.16 5.55 7.40
CA ALA A 81 -38.76 5.87 6.10
C ALA A 81 -38.83 7.37 5.79
N LEU A 82 -39.02 8.25 6.79
CA LEU A 82 -39.23 9.70 6.56
C LEU A 82 -38.04 10.59 6.89
N CYS A 83 -37.30 10.28 7.96
CA CYS A 83 -36.22 11.13 8.47
C CYS A 83 -34.97 10.94 7.59
N ASN A 84 -35.00 11.41 6.35
CA ASN A 84 -33.94 11.25 5.35
C ASN A 84 -34.08 12.28 4.22
N THR A 85 -33.15 12.33 3.27
CA THR A 85 -33.27 13.12 2.02
C THR A 85 -33.46 12.25 0.78
N VAL A 86 -33.88 10.99 0.97
CA VAL A 86 -34.05 10.00 -0.11
C VAL A 86 -35.21 10.36 -1.02
N ILE A 87 -34.99 10.22 -2.33
CA ILE A 87 -36.00 10.44 -3.37
C ILE A 87 -36.46 9.09 -3.93
N PRO A 88 -37.75 8.72 -3.80
CA PRO A 88 -38.30 7.53 -4.43
C PRO A 88 -38.51 7.75 -5.94
N ILE A 89 -38.11 6.78 -6.75
CA ILE A 89 -38.29 6.78 -8.20
C ILE A 89 -39.10 5.55 -8.58
N LYS A 90 -40.28 5.77 -9.15
CA LYS A 90 -41.15 4.69 -9.66
C LYS A 90 -40.69 4.27 -11.04
N SER A 91 -40.35 2.99 -11.19
CA SER A 91 -40.08 2.39 -12.50
C SER A 91 -41.39 2.13 -13.27
N PRO A 92 -41.36 2.04 -14.60
CA PRO A 92 -42.54 1.68 -15.40
C PRO A 92 -43.17 0.34 -15.02
N SER A 93 -42.38 -0.58 -14.45
CA SER A 93 -42.79 -1.88 -13.91
C SER A 93 -43.53 -1.81 -12.57
N GLY A 94 -43.69 -0.62 -11.98
CA GLY A 94 -44.31 -0.43 -10.66
C GLY A 94 -43.36 -0.63 -9.47
N THR A 95 -42.11 -1.04 -9.70
CA THR A 95 -41.09 -1.16 -8.65
C THR A 95 -40.53 0.20 -8.25
N ILE A 96 -40.44 0.48 -6.95
CA ILE A 96 -39.87 1.73 -6.41
C ILE A 96 -38.38 1.51 -6.13
N SER A 97 -37.54 2.36 -6.71
CA SER A 97 -36.11 2.43 -6.42
C SER A 97 -35.80 3.73 -5.68
N TYR A 98 -34.93 3.68 -4.68
CA TYR A 98 -34.55 4.84 -3.89
C TYR A 98 -33.22 5.43 -4.37
N LYS A 99 -33.13 6.76 -4.42
CA LYS A 99 -31.87 7.48 -4.58
C LYS A 99 -31.59 8.31 -3.35
N ALA A 100 -30.47 8.04 -2.69
CA ALA A 100 -30.03 8.71 -1.48
C ALA A 100 -28.72 9.48 -1.70
N GLN A 101 -28.50 10.53 -0.89
CA GLN A 101 -27.20 11.21 -0.82
C GLN A 101 -26.20 10.41 0.03
N SER A 102 -26.66 9.73 1.07
CA SER A 102 -25.86 8.87 1.93
C SER A 102 -26.36 7.42 1.86
N GLN A 103 -25.42 6.49 1.84
CA GLN A 103 -25.73 5.06 1.78
C GLN A 103 -26.38 4.52 3.05
N ASP A 104 -26.12 5.14 4.20
CA ASP A 104 -26.77 4.78 5.46
C ASP A 104 -28.29 5.01 5.34
N GLU A 105 -28.68 6.12 4.71
CA GLU A 105 -30.09 6.43 4.49
C GLU A 105 -30.75 5.48 3.50
N ASP A 106 -30.04 5.15 2.42
CA ASP A 106 -30.50 4.15 1.45
C ASP A 106 -30.78 2.81 2.15
N ALA A 107 -29.86 2.35 3.00
CA ALA A 107 -30.02 1.11 3.75
C ALA A 107 -31.25 1.13 4.67
N LEU A 108 -31.48 2.24 5.39
CA LEU A 108 -32.63 2.38 6.29
C LEU A 108 -33.97 2.44 5.54
N VAL A 109 -34.06 3.20 4.45
CA VAL A 109 -35.31 3.34 3.68
C VAL A 109 -35.65 2.03 2.96
N ASN A 110 -34.66 1.35 2.37
CA ASN A 110 -34.87 0.02 1.78
C ASN A 110 -35.30 -1.00 2.84
N ALA A 111 -34.72 -0.95 4.05
CA ALA A 111 -35.12 -1.83 5.15
C ALA A 111 -36.56 -1.57 5.60
N ALA A 112 -36.97 -0.30 5.75
CA ALA A 112 -38.35 0.06 6.08
C ALA A 112 -39.34 -0.44 5.00
N SER A 113 -38.98 -0.28 3.73
CA SER A 113 -39.78 -0.77 2.59
C SER A 113 -39.96 -2.30 2.62
N ASN A 114 -38.89 -3.04 2.94
CA ASN A 114 -38.94 -4.50 3.10
C ASN A 114 -39.79 -4.93 4.30
N LEU A 115 -39.89 -4.09 5.34
CA LEU A 115 -40.77 -4.27 6.51
C LEU A 115 -42.16 -3.66 6.31
N HIS A 116 -42.61 -3.56 5.05
CA HIS A 116 -43.94 -3.09 4.65
C HIS A 116 -44.27 -1.61 4.94
N VAL A 117 -43.28 -0.78 5.30
CA VAL A 117 -43.41 0.68 5.42
C VAL A 117 -42.74 1.32 4.20
N VAL A 118 -43.50 1.46 3.12
CA VAL A 118 -42.97 1.87 1.82
C VAL A 118 -43.12 3.38 1.64
N LEU A 119 -42.00 4.09 1.47
CA LEU A 119 -42.02 5.49 1.02
C LEU A 119 -42.33 5.52 -0.48
N VAL A 120 -43.49 6.08 -0.85
CA VAL A 120 -44.03 6.02 -2.22
C VAL A 120 -43.78 7.30 -2.99
N SER A 121 -43.99 8.45 -2.36
CA SER A 121 -43.74 9.77 -2.95
C SER A 121 -43.22 10.72 -1.88
N LYS A 122 -42.36 11.64 -2.29
CA LYS A 122 -41.79 12.69 -1.44
C LYS A 122 -41.59 13.93 -2.30
N ASN A 123 -42.63 14.75 -2.37
CA ASN A 123 -42.75 15.90 -3.26
C ASN A 123 -42.71 17.18 -2.42
N GLY A 124 -41.57 17.88 -2.38
CA GLY A 124 -41.42 19.15 -1.65
C GLY A 124 -41.86 19.04 -0.19
N ASN A 125 -43.10 19.46 0.09
CA ASN A 125 -43.69 19.43 1.43
C ASN A 125 -44.57 18.21 1.71
N ASN A 126 -44.87 17.33 0.75
CA ASN A 126 -45.75 16.18 0.97
C ASN A 126 -44.97 14.87 0.86
N ALA A 127 -45.12 14.01 1.86
CA ALA A 127 -44.60 12.65 1.87
C ALA A 127 -45.73 11.64 2.04
N GLU A 128 -45.69 10.57 1.25
CA GLU A 128 -46.70 9.51 1.25
C GLU A 128 -46.04 8.17 1.61
N ILE A 129 -46.53 7.56 2.67
CA ILE A 129 -46.12 6.22 3.11
C ILE A 129 -47.28 5.26 2.91
N HIS A 130 -46.99 4.08 2.37
CA HIS A 130 -47.92 2.96 2.34
C HIS A 130 -47.55 1.95 3.42
N PHE A 131 -48.48 1.68 4.33
CA PHE A 131 -48.33 0.69 5.38
C PHE A 131 -49.60 -0.16 5.49
N ASN A 132 -49.48 -1.49 5.41
CA ASN A 132 -50.64 -2.42 5.47
C ASN A 132 -51.82 -2.04 4.55
N ARG A 133 -51.51 -1.63 3.30
CA ARG A 133 -52.47 -1.12 2.29
C ARG A 133 -53.19 0.19 2.67
N ARG A 134 -52.82 0.83 3.78
CA ARG A 134 -53.25 2.17 4.14
C ARG A 134 -52.26 3.18 3.61
N VAL A 135 -52.79 4.28 3.09
CA VAL A 135 -51.99 5.43 2.67
C VAL A 135 -51.98 6.43 3.80
N ILE A 136 -50.79 6.74 4.32
CA ILE A 136 -50.57 7.75 5.35
C ILE A 136 -49.84 8.91 4.69
N GLN A 137 -50.44 10.10 4.78
CA GLN A 137 -49.89 11.33 4.23
C GLN A 137 -49.33 12.18 5.36
N TYR A 138 -48.11 12.63 5.17
CA TYR A 138 -47.42 13.54 6.07
C TYR A 138 -47.02 14.80 5.30
N GLU A 139 -47.19 15.94 5.94
CA GLU A 139 -46.64 17.21 5.47
C GLU A 139 -45.27 17.42 6.14
N ILE A 140 -44.20 17.50 5.36
CA ILE A 140 -42.86 17.87 5.81
C ILE A 140 -42.82 19.39 5.99
N LEU A 141 -42.66 19.81 7.23
CA LEU A 141 -42.66 21.22 7.60
C LEU A 141 -41.26 21.83 7.49
N ASP A 142 -40.27 21.21 8.12
CA ASP A 142 -38.88 21.67 8.12
C ASP A 142 -37.92 20.46 8.20
N ILE A 143 -36.78 20.56 7.52
CA ILE A 143 -35.70 19.56 7.54
C ILE A 143 -34.46 20.19 8.17
N LEU A 144 -34.00 19.60 9.28
CA LEU A 144 -32.76 19.97 9.92
C LEU A 144 -31.68 19.01 9.41
N GLU A 145 -30.95 19.46 8.39
CA GLU A 145 -29.93 18.66 7.70
C GLU A 145 -28.85 18.11 8.64
N PHE A 146 -28.21 17.03 8.21
CA PHE A 146 -27.07 16.47 8.93
C PHE A 146 -25.86 17.40 8.84
N THR A 147 -25.22 17.67 9.98
CA THR A 147 -23.90 18.33 10.00
C THR A 147 -22.92 17.51 10.84
N SER A 148 -21.62 17.58 10.49
CA SER A 148 -20.55 16.87 11.19
C SER A 148 -20.45 17.26 12.67
N ASP A 149 -20.81 18.50 13.01
CA ASP A 149 -20.81 18.99 14.39
C ASP A 149 -22.00 18.44 15.19
N ARG A 150 -23.21 18.42 14.60
CA ARG A 150 -24.42 17.91 15.25
C ARG A 150 -24.48 16.39 15.30
N LYS A 151 -23.89 15.69 14.32
CA LYS A 151 -23.87 14.22 14.16
C LYS A 151 -25.27 13.58 14.13
N ARG A 152 -26.29 14.34 13.74
CA ARG A 152 -27.69 13.91 13.64
C ARG A 152 -28.45 14.74 12.60
N MET A 153 -29.54 14.19 12.11
CA MET A 153 -30.52 14.82 11.23
C MET A 153 -31.89 14.72 11.88
N SER A 154 -32.71 15.75 11.71
CA SER A 154 -34.09 15.74 12.18
C SER A 154 -35.05 16.26 11.12
N VAL A 155 -36.28 15.77 11.13
CA VAL A 155 -37.35 16.21 10.22
C VAL A 155 -38.59 16.49 11.05
N VAL A 156 -39.20 17.66 10.84
CA VAL A 156 -40.47 18.02 11.44
C VAL A 156 -41.57 17.68 10.44
N ILE A 157 -42.54 16.89 10.88
CA ILE A 157 -43.68 16.45 10.06
C ILE A 157 -45.01 16.78 10.75
N SER A 158 -46.04 17.04 9.96
CA SER A 158 -47.43 17.12 10.39
C SER A 158 -48.20 15.94 9.80
N ASP A 159 -48.93 15.19 10.63
CA ASP A 159 -49.85 14.17 10.15
C ASP A 159 -51.09 14.84 9.56
N SER A 160 -51.32 14.66 8.26
CA SER A 160 -52.42 15.32 7.54
C SER A 160 -53.81 14.88 8.03
N GLN A 161 -53.93 13.74 8.72
CA GLN A 161 -55.21 13.27 9.25
C GLN A 161 -55.48 13.77 10.67
N SER A 162 -54.46 13.77 11.54
CA SER A 162 -54.63 14.16 12.95
C SER A 162 -54.27 15.63 13.24
N GLY A 163 -53.56 16.30 12.33
CA GLY A 163 -53.03 17.65 12.53
C GLY A 163 -51.92 17.75 13.58
N LYS A 164 -51.44 16.61 14.10
CA LYS A 164 -50.37 16.58 15.10
C LYS A 164 -49.00 16.74 14.45
N ILE A 165 -48.13 17.48 15.13
CA ILE A 165 -46.77 17.75 14.68
C ILE A 165 -45.79 16.86 15.45
N PHE A 166 -44.89 16.23 14.70
CA PHE A 166 -43.87 15.34 15.24
C PHE A 166 -42.47 15.75 14.76
N LEU A 167 -41.51 15.69 15.69
CA LEU A 167 -40.09 15.77 15.40
C LEU A 167 -39.53 14.35 15.33
N LEU A 168 -39.02 13.99 14.17
CA LEU A 168 -38.29 12.75 13.94
C LEU A 168 -36.80 13.06 13.98
N SER A 169 -36.01 12.28 14.72
CA SER A 169 -34.56 12.48 14.76
C SER A 169 -33.82 11.16 14.58
N LYS A 170 -32.73 11.19 13.82
CA LYS A 170 -31.79 10.07 13.68
C LYS A 170 -30.35 10.57 13.76
N GLY A 171 -29.47 9.81 14.38
CA GLY A 171 -28.07 10.21 14.47
C GLY A 171 -27.19 9.25 15.24
N ALA A 172 -25.97 9.70 15.53
CA ALA A 172 -25.07 8.96 16.39
C ALA A 172 -25.68 8.80 17.80
N ASP A 173 -25.40 7.66 18.42
CA ASP A 173 -25.70 7.32 19.81
C ASP A 173 -25.24 8.40 20.80
N GLU A 174 -23.98 8.87 20.68
CA GLU A 174 -23.42 9.95 21.50
C GLU A 174 -24.18 11.29 21.35
N ALA A 175 -24.88 11.50 20.23
CA ALA A 175 -25.57 12.75 19.92
C ALA A 175 -27.07 12.72 20.26
N ILE A 176 -27.70 11.54 20.17
CA ILE A 176 -29.15 11.38 20.37
C ILE A 176 -29.48 10.90 21.79
N LEU A 177 -28.73 9.95 22.35
CA LEU A 177 -29.03 9.40 23.68
C LEU A 177 -29.04 10.46 24.81
N PRO A 178 -28.15 11.48 24.82
CA PRO A 178 -28.22 12.55 25.82
C PRO A 178 -29.46 13.44 25.72
N LEU A 179 -30.16 13.42 24.58
CA LEU A 179 -31.35 14.24 24.31
C LEU A 179 -32.65 13.55 24.74
N ALA A 180 -32.56 12.35 25.34
CA ALA A 180 -33.71 11.61 25.82
C ALA A 180 -34.51 12.37 26.90
N TYR A 181 -35.82 12.13 26.98
CA TYR A 181 -36.64 12.74 28.02
C TYR A 181 -36.34 12.18 29.42
N SER A 182 -36.51 13.03 30.43
CA SER A 182 -36.29 12.67 31.84
C SER A 182 -37.23 11.55 32.28
N GLY A 183 -36.67 10.37 32.55
CA GLY A 183 -37.41 9.20 33.05
C GLY A 183 -37.39 7.97 32.13
N GLN A 184 -36.89 8.10 30.89
CA GLN A 184 -36.69 6.93 30.02
C GLN A 184 -35.50 6.08 30.50
N GLN A 185 -35.64 4.75 30.50
CA GLN A 185 -34.52 3.86 30.78
C GLN A 185 -33.62 3.71 29.54
N ILE A 186 -32.51 4.45 29.54
CA ILE A 186 -31.57 4.49 28.40
C ILE A 186 -30.58 3.31 28.43
N LYS A 187 -30.39 2.66 29.59
CA LYS A 187 -29.37 1.62 29.80
C LYS A 187 -29.46 0.48 28.77
N THR A 188 -30.65 -0.02 28.50
CA THR A 188 -30.87 -1.10 27.52
C THR A 188 -30.44 -0.71 26.11
N PHE A 189 -30.61 0.57 25.74
CA PHE A 189 -30.14 1.08 24.46
C PHE A 189 -28.61 1.18 24.44
N VAL A 190 -27.98 1.68 25.50
CA VAL A 190 -26.51 1.71 25.61
C VAL A 190 -25.93 0.30 25.47
N ASP A 191 -26.48 -0.68 26.19
CA ASP A 191 -26.04 -2.08 26.12
C ASP A 191 -26.20 -2.65 24.69
N ALA A 192 -27.26 -2.26 23.98
CA ALA A 192 -27.48 -2.64 22.58
C ALA A 192 -26.46 -1.99 21.62
N VAL A 193 -26.12 -0.71 21.82
CA VAL A 193 -25.07 -0.02 21.06
C VAL A 193 -23.74 -0.76 21.21
N ASP A 194 -23.36 -1.07 22.45
CA ASP A 194 -22.10 -1.76 22.74
C ASP A 194 -22.06 -3.15 22.10
N LYS A 195 -23.15 -3.91 22.20
CA LYS A 195 -23.27 -5.23 21.57
C LYS A 195 -23.17 -5.16 20.05
N TYR A 196 -23.78 -4.17 19.40
CA TYR A 196 -23.70 -4.00 17.95
C TYR A 196 -22.33 -3.49 17.49
N ALA A 197 -21.69 -2.61 18.27
CA ALA A 197 -20.34 -2.16 18.01
C ALA A 197 -19.32 -3.31 18.10
N GLN A 198 -19.48 -4.25 19.05
CA GLN A 198 -18.67 -5.48 19.15
C GLN A 198 -18.85 -6.41 17.95
N LEU A 199 -19.97 -6.32 17.22
CA LEU A 199 -20.18 -7.05 15.97
C LEU A 199 -19.66 -6.29 14.74
N GLY A 200 -19.16 -5.07 14.91
CA GLY A 200 -18.60 -4.25 13.84
C GLY A 200 -19.68 -3.53 13.04
N LEU A 201 -20.90 -3.48 13.59
CA LEU A 201 -22.02 -2.80 12.98
C LEU A 201 -21.98 -1.32 13.33
N ARG A 202 -22.33 -0.48 12.36
CA ARG A 202 -22.54 0.95 12.56
C ARG A 202 -23.91 1.17 13.17
N THR A 203 -23.96 1.83 14.32
CA THR A 203 -25.20 2.08 15.05
C THR A 203 -25.74 3.49 14.79
N LEU A 204 -27.04 3.63 14.58
CA LEU A 204 -27.75 4.91 14.56
C LEU A 204 -28.95 4.84 15.50
N CYS A 205 -29.06 5.82 16.39
CA CYS A 205 -30.19 5.98 17.31
C CYS A 205 -31.32 6.76 16.63
N LEU A 206 -32.56 6.35 16.90
CA LEU A 206 -33.77 6.96 16.37
C LEU A 206 -34.64 7.48 17.52
N GLY A 207 -35.06 8.73 17.41
CA GLY A 207 -35.86 9.44 18.40
C GLY A 207 -37.12 10.05 17.80
N TRP A 208 -38.11 10.24 18.66
CA TRP A 208 -39.43 10.79 18.33
C TRP A 208 -39.86 11.80 19.38
N ARG A 209 -40.48 12.91 18.98
CA ARG A 209 -41.11 13.84 19.92
C ARG A 209 -42.38 14.44 19.32
N GLU A 210 -43.43 14.53 20.12
CA GLU A 210 -44.64 15.28 19.75
C GLU A 210 -44.45 16.75 20.12
N LEU A 211 -44.75 17.65 19.18
CA LEU A 211 -44.61 19.09 19.34
C LEU A 211 -45.98 19.74 19.46
N SER A 212 -46.08 20.80 20.28
CA SER A 212 -47.24 21.67 20.23
C SER A 212 -47.15 22.62 19.03
N LEU A 213 -48.30 23.05 18.51
CA LEU A 213 -48.34 23.99 17.38
C LEU A 213 -47.66 25.32 17.72
N GLU A 214 -47.84 25.82 18.95
CA GLU A 214 -47.24 27.07 19.42
C GLU A 214 -45.71 26.97 19.50
N GLU A 215 -45.19 25.87 20.05
CA GLU A 215 -43.75 25.61 20.15
C GLU A 215 -43.10 25.55 18.75
N TYR A 216 -43.74 24.84 17.81
CA TYR A 216 -43.23 24.74 16.44
C TYR A 216 -43.25 26.09 15.72
N LEU A 217 -44.33 26.88 15.83
CA LEU A 217 -44.43 28.18 15.15
C LEU A 217 -43.37 29.17 15.64
N GLU A 218 -43.13 29.24 16.95
CA GLU A 218 -42.08 30.10 17.50
C GLU A 218 -40.68 29.62 17.08
N TRP A 219 -40.43 28.31 17.13
CA TRP A 219 -39.17 27.75 16.65
C TRP A 219 -38.95 28.00 15.14
N SER A 220 -39.96 27.80 14.30
CA SER A 220 -39.86 27.99 12.83
C SER A 220 -39.56 29.44 12.49
N ARG A 221 -40.08 30.41 13.26
CA ARG A 221 -39.74 31.83 13.16
C ARG A 221 -38.24 32.05 13.42
N LEU A 222 -37.71 31.53 14.53
CA LEU A 222 -36.30 31.62 14.88
C LEU A 222 -35.40 30.90 13.86
N PHE A 223 -35.85 29.76 13.33
CA PHE A 223 -35.10 28.98 12.34
C PHE A 223 -34.99 29.72 11.01
N LYS A 224 -36.07 30.35 10.54
CA LYS A 224 -36.06 31.19 9.33
C LYS A 224 -35.19 32.43 9.50
N GLU A 225 -35.20 33.04 10.68
CA GLU A 225 -34.31 34.16 11.02
C GLU A 225 -32.83 33.74 10.99
N ALA A 226 -32.51 32.60 11.61
CA ALA A 226 -31.15 32.05 11.61
C ALA A 226 -30.67 31.67 10.19
N ASN A 227 -31.53 31.06 9.37
CA ASN A 227 -31.20 30.72 7.98
C ASN A 227 -31.01 31.95 7.08
N SER A 228 -31.64 33.07 7.40
CA SER A 228 -31.52 34.34 6.67
C SER A 228 -30.31 35.18 7.13
N ALA A 229 -29.58 34.75 8.15
CA ALA A 229 -28.42 35.47 8.66
C ALA A 229 -27.24 35.42 7.66
N LEU A 230 -26.63 36.58 7.39
CA LEU A 230 -25.45 36.70 6.53
C LEU A 230 -24.13 36.37 7.25
N VAL A 231 -24.10 36.56 8.57
CA VAL A 231 -22.92 36.37 9.43
C VAL A 231 -23.18 35.24 10.42
N ASP A 232 -22.22 34.32 10.52
CA ASP A 232 -22.22 33.14 11.40
C ASP A 232 -23.48 32.28 11.28
N ARG A 233 -24.00 32.16 10.04
CA ARG A 233 -25.23 31.42 9.74
C ARG A 233 -25.20 29.99 10.28
N GLU A 234 -24.11 29.26 10.06
CA GLU A 234 -23.98 27.85 10.45
C GLU A 234 -24.10 27.66 11.96
N TRP A 235 -23.45 28.53 12.74
CA TRP A 235 -23.50 28.49 14.20
C TRP A 235 -24.91 28.83 14.74
N LYS A 236 -25.53 29.90 14.22
CA LYS A 236 -26.90 30.29 14.61
C LYS A 236 -27.92 29.21 14.31
N VAL A 237 -27.82 28.59 13.14
CA VAL A 237 -28.70 27.47 12.74
C VAL A 237 -28.50 26.29 13.68
N ALA A 238 -27.25 25.93 14.01
CA ALA A 238 -26.97 24.84 14.94
C ALA A 238 -27.55 25.09 16.35
N GLU A 239 -27.44 26.32 16.87
CA GLU A 239 -28.02 26.72 18.16
C GLU A 239 -29.55 26.57 18.16
N VAL A 240 -30.22 27.08 17.12
CA VAL A 240 -31.68 26.99 16.99
C VAL A 240 -32.15 25.54 16.80
N CYS A 241 -31.39 24.71 16.08
CA CYS A 241 -31.68 23.28 15.98
C CYS A 241 -31.66 22.61 17.36
N GLN A 242 -30.65 22.91 18.18
CA GLN A 242 -30.52 22.34 19.52
C GLN A 242 -31.67 22.75 20.46
N LYS A 243 -32.25 23.93 20.27
CA LYS A 243 -33.45 24.37 21.02
C LYS A 243 -34.69 23.52 20.75
N LEU A 244 -34.81 22.87 19.59
CA LEU A 244 -35.91 21.96 19.28
C LEU A 244 -35.58 20.49 19.60
N GLU A 245 -34.31 20.11 19.44
CA GLU A 245 -33.82 18.74 19.60
C GLU A 245 -33.51 18.41 21.07
N HIS A 246 -34.53 18.42 21.94
CA HIS A 246 -34.41 17.95 23.33
C HIS A 246 -35.64 17.12 23.71
N SER A 247 -35.56 16.39 24.83
CA SER A 247 -36.66 15.61 25.39
C SER A 247 -37.26 14.61 24.38
N LEU A 248 -36.41 13.94 23.61
CA LEU A 248 -36.80 12.92 22.64
C LEU A 248 -37.20 11.62 23.34
N ASP A 249 -38.24 10.95 22.84
CA ASP A 249 -38.52 9.53 23.13
C ASP A 249 -37.62 8.67 22.24
N ILE A 250 -36.67 7.96 22.86
CA ILE A 250 -35.75 7.07 22.15
C ILE A 250 -36.50 5.79 21.78
N LEU A 251 -36.82 5.66 20.49
CA LEU A 251 -37.55 4.49 19.98
C LEU A 251 -36.66 3.26 19.92
N GLY A 252 -35.40 3.45 19.52
CA GLY A 252 -34.52 2.33 19.24
C GLY A 252 -33.19 2.68 18.58
N ILE A 253 -32.44 1.63 18.29
CA ILE A 253 -31.14 1.66 17.61
C ILE A 253 -31.22 0.78 16.37
N SER A 254 -30.80 1.32 15.24
CA SER A 254 -30.53 0.55 14.03
C SER A 254 -29.05 0.16 13.98
N ALA A 255 -28.74 -1.00 13.41
CA ALA A 255 -27.40 -1.50 13.22
C ALA A 255 -27.20 -1.90 11.75
N ILE A 256 -26.25 -1.22 11.11
CA ILE A 256 -25.95 -1.31 9.69
C ILE A 256 -24.57 -1.95 9.52
N GLU A 257 -24.47 -3.01 8.74
CA GLU A 257 -23.21 -3.63 8.37
C GLU A 257 -22.60 -2.92 7.16
N ASP A 258 -21.33 -2.53 7.29
CA ASP A 258 -20.49 -2.15 6.16
C ASP A 258 -19.66 -3.36 5.75
N ARG A 259 -20.08 -4.05 4.68
CA ARG A 259 -19.52 -5.34 4.31
C ARG A 259 -18.07 -5.21 3.83
N LEU A 260 -17.19 -6.10 4.28
CA LEU A 260 -15.82 -6.19 3.75
C LEU A 260 -15.80 -6.54 2.26
N GLN A 261 -14.81 -6.03 1.52
CA GLN A 261 -14.57 -6.49 0.16
C GLN A 261 -14.12 -7.95 0.17
N ASP A 262 -14.55 -8.68 -0.85
CA ASP A 262 -14.11 -10.05 -1.10
C ASP A 262 -12.58 -10.18 -1.09
N GLY A 263 -12.06 -11.08 -0.27
CA GLY A 263 -10.64 -11.45 -0.26
C GLY A 263 -9.74 -10.53 0.57
N VAL A 264 -10.31 -9.59 1.35
CA VAL A 264 -9.55 -8.65 2.18
C VAL A 264 -8.78 -9.37 3.30
N PRO A 265 -9.41 -10.21 4.16
CA PRO A 265 -8.70 -10.87 5.25
C PRO A 265 -7.53 -11.72 4.76
N GLU A 266 -7.73 -12.51 3.69
CA GLU A 266 -6.70 -13.37 3.11
C GLU A 266 -5.58 -12.54 2.47
N THR A 267 -5.89 -11.38 1.91
CA THR A 267 -4.88 -10.49 1.30
C THR A 267 -4.00 -9.86 2.37
N ILE A 268 -4.58 -9.38 3.46
CA ILE A 268 -3.85 -8.80 4.59
C ILE A 268 -2.97 -9.86 5.24
N GLU A 269 -3.51 -11.05 5.49
CA GLU A 269 -2.74 -12.15 6.09
C GLU A 269 -1.50 -12.52 5.26
N ILE A 270 -1.65 -12.71 3.95
CA ILE A 270 -0.53 -13.03 3.04
C ILE A 270 0.52 -11.89 3.04
N LEU A 271 0.09 -10.63 3.02
CA LEU A 271 1.01 -9.49 3.02
C LEU A 271 1.72 -9.34 4.37
N ARG A 272 1.05 -9.61 5.49
CA ARG A 272 1.69 -9.65 6.82
C ARG A 272 2.73 -10.75 6.91
N GLN A 273 2.43 -11.94 6.37
CA GLN A 273 3.41 -13.04 6.27
C GLN A 273 4.63 -12.66 5.41
N SER A 274 4.48 -11.76 4.43
CA SER A 274 5.60 -11.24 3.63
C SER A 274 6.47 -10.21 4.34
N GLY A 275 6.17 -9.87 5.59
CA GLY A 275 6.91 -8.87 6.39
C GLY A 275 6.41 -7.44 6.25
N ILE A 276 5.20 -7.22 5.71
CA ILE A 276 4.61 -5.89 5.57
C ILE A 276 3.80 -5.53 6.81
N ASN A 277 4.07 -4.34 7.34
CA ASN A 277 3.38 -3.72 8.46
C ASN A 277 2.14 -2.96 7.97
N PHE A 278 1.07 -2.96 8.77
CA PHE A 278 -0.22 -2.38 8.37
C PHE A 278 -0.74 -1.36 9.35
N TRP A 279 -1.08 -0.18 8.85
CA TRP A 279 -1.71 0.89 9.62
C TRP A 279 -3.08 1.19 9.04
N MET A 280 -4.14 1.01 9.83
CA MET A 280 -5.49 1.41 9.44
C MET A 280 -5.74 2.86 9.89
N LEU A 281 -6.06 3.73 8.94
CA LEU A 281 -6.34 5.14 9.21
C LEU A 281 -7.79 5.46 8.83
N THR A 282 -8.66 5.66 9.80
CA THR A 282 -10.10 5.84 9.56
C THR A 282 -10.70 7.04 10.29
N GLY A 283 -11.73 7.64 9.70
CA GLY A 283 -12.58 8.64 10.35
C GLY A 283 -13.61 8.05 11.33
N ASP A 284 -13.72 6.71 11.40
CA ASP A 284 -14.70 6.03 12.23
C ASP A 284 -14.37 6.05 13.73
N LYS A 285 -15.37 5.67 14.53
CA LYS A 285 -15.19 5.47 15.97
C LYS A 285 -14.22 4.32 16.26
N GLN A 286 -13.57 4.43 17.41
CA GLN A 286 -12.57 3.47 17.88
C GLN A 286 -13.10 2.03 17.95
N SER A 287 -14.29 1.81 18.51
CA SER A 287 -14.88 0.47 18.66
C SER A 287 -15.11 -0.21 17.31
N THR A 288 -15.71 0.49 16.35
CA THR A 288 -15.94 0.00 14.99
C THR A 288 -14.62 -0.28 14.26
N ALA A 289 -13.65 0.63 14.35
CA ALA A 289 -12.35 0.47 13.72
C ALA A 289 -11.60 -0.78 14.22
N ILE A 290 -11.58 -1.00 15.53
CA ILE A 290 -10.99 -2.20 16.14
C ILE A 290 -11.67 -3.47 15.64
N GLN A 291 -13.00 -3.47 15.58
CA GLN A 291 -13.73 -4.65 15.16
C GLN A 291 -13.52 -4.97 13.67
N ILE A 292 -13.49 -3.96 12.81
CA ILE A 292 -13.13 -4.13 11.40
C ILE A 292 -11.68 -4.62 11.26
N ALA A 293 -10.76 -4.12 12.10
CA ALA A 293 -9.39 -4.60 12.10
C ALA A 293 -9.28 -6.09 12.49
N LEU A 294 -10.06 -6.53 13.47
CA LEU A 294 -10.16 -7.95 13.85
C LEU A 294 -10.73 -8.80 12.70
N LEU A 295 -11.84 -8.36 12.08
CA LEU A 295 -12.45 -9.07 10.94
C LEU A 295 -11.52 -9.16 9.72
N CYS A 296 -10.65 -8.17 9.53
CA CYS A 296 -9.67 -8.10 8.46
C CYS A 296 -8.36 -8.85 8.76
N ASN A 297 -8.22 -9.53 9.91
CA ASN A 297 -6.97 -10.14 10.38
C ASN A 297 -5.79 -9.14 10.46
N LEU A 298 -6.07 -7.85 10.67
CA LEU A 298 -5.03 -6.84 10.95
C LEU A 298 -4.41 -7.06 12.33
N ILE A 299 -5.21 -7.57 13.27
CA ILE A 299 -4.79 -7.92 14.63
C ILE A 299 -5.28 -9.33 14.93
N SER A 300 -4.45 -10.13 15.59
CA SER A 300 -4.86 -11.43 16.12
C SER A 300 -5.72 -11.27 17.37
N SER A 301 -6.79 -12.06 17.50
CA SER A 301 -7.59 -12.10 18.74
C SER A 301 -6.76 -12.56 19.94
N GLU A 302 -7.16 -12.14 21.15
CA GLU A 302 -6.55 -12.61 22.39
C GLU A 302 -6.65 -14.15 22.48
N PRO A 303 -5.59 -14.86 22.96
CA PRO A 303 -4.40 -14.35 23.65
C PRO A 303 -3.19 -14.02 22.74
N LYS A 304 -3.33 -14.15 21.40
CA LYS A 304 -2.20 -13.99 20.46
C LYS A 304 -1.83 -12.53 20.17
N GLY A 305 -2.80 -11.63 20.18
CA GLY A 305 -2.60 -10.19 20.04
C GLY A 305 -3.00 -9.41 21.29
N GLN A 306 -2.41 -8.24 21.48
CA GLN A 306 -2.75 -7.31 22.56
C GLN A 306 -2.83 -5.87 22.03
N LEU A 307 -3.92 -5.19 22.42
CA LEU A 307 -4.20 -3.80 22.05
C LEU A 307 -3.72 -2.83 23.12
N LEU A 308 -2.97 -1.81 22.71
CA LEU A 308 -2.46 -0.75 23.57
C LEU A 308 -3.16 0.58 23.23
N TYR A 309 -3.88 1.14 24.19
CA TYR A 309 -4.70 2.33 23.97
C TYR A 309 -3.94 3.61 24.34
N ILE A 310 -4.00 4.60 23.45
CA ILE A 310 -3.49 5.96 23.65
C ILE A 310 -4.67 6.93 23.64
N ASN A 311 -5.29 7.07 24.82
CA ASN A 311 -6.47 7.89 25.02
C ASN A 311 -6.20 8.93 26.13
N GLY A 312 -6.80 10.11 26.01
CA GLY A 312 -6.74 11.17 27.02
C GLY A 312 -7.54 12.39 26.58
N LYS A 313 -8.13 13.11 27.54
CA LYS A 313 -8.84 14.37 27.29
C LYS A 313 -7.91 15.58 27.45
N THR A 314 -6.90 15.45 28.30
CA THR A 314 -5.89 16.48 28.56
C THR A 314 -4.53 16.08 28.00
N GLU A 315 -3.64 17.06 27.78
CA GLU A 315 -2.29 16.84 27.29
C GLU A 315 -1.49 15.89 28.20
N ASP A 316 -1.58 16.07 29.53
CA ASP A 316 -0.89 15.23 30.51
C ASP A 316 -1.39 13.77 30.54
N GLU A 317 -2.67 13.55 30.28
CA GLU A 317 -3.23 12.19 30.17
C GLU A 317 -2.69 11.48 28.92
N VAL A 318 -2.68 12.18 27.79
CA VAL A 318 -2.16 11.66 26.52
C VAL A 318 -0.67 11.35 26.64
N ALA A 319 0.12 12.23 27.25
CA ALA A 319 1.55 12.03 27.49
C ALA A 319 1.84 10.78 28.33
N ARG A 320 1.16 10.63 29.48
CA ARG A 320 1.28 9.45 30.34
C ARG A 320 0.83 8.17 29.64
N SER A 321 -0.21 8.25 28.82
CA SER A 321 -0.66 7.08 28.05
C SER A 321 0.34 6.67 26.98
N LEU A 322 0.91 7.64 26.25
CA LEU A 322 1.94 7.40 25.26
C LEU A 322 3.18 6.75 25.89
N GLU A 323 3.68 7.29 27.01
CA GLU A 323 4.85 6.76 27.70
C GLU A 323 4.63 5.32 28.20
N ARG A 324 3.47 5.04 28.77
CA ARG A 324 3.08 3.68 29.20
C ARG A 324 3.06 2.68 28.04
N VAL A 325 2.49 3.08 26.90
CA VAL A 325 2.43 2.23 25.70
C VAL A 325 3.83 1.98 25.15
N LEU A 326 4.66 3.03 25.09
CA LEU A 326 6.04 2.95 24.61
C LEU A 326 6.88 2.01 25.50
N LEU A 327 6.78 2.14 26.81
CA LEU A 327 7.45 1.25 27.77
C LEU A 327 7.01 -0.21 27.57
N THR A 328 5.71 -0.45 27.37
CA THR A 328 5.16 -1.80 27.13
C THR A 328 5.71 -2.41 25.84
N MET A 329 5.77 -1.63 24.76
CA MET A 329 6.34 -2.05 23.46
C MET A 329 7.83 -2.38 23.57
N ARG A 330 8.61 -1.59 24.33
CA ARG A 330 10.04 -1.84 24.56
C ARG A 330 10.28 -3.15 25.30
N ILE A 331 9.51 -3.43 26.35
CA ILE A 331 9.66 -4.66 27.17
C ILE A 331 9.26 -5.90 26.37
N THR A 332 8.12 -5.82 25.68
CA THR A 332 7.47 -6.95 25.02
C THR A 332 8.09 -7.28 23.66
N SER A 333 9.05 -6.49 23.16
CA SER A 333 9.83 -6.82 21.95
C SER A 333 10.54 -8.19 22.03
N SER A 334 10.60 -8.80 23.22
CA SER A 334 11.16 -10.13 23.50
C SER A 334 10.15 -11.29 23.47
N GLU A 335 8.83 -11.03 23.53
CA GLU A 335 7.78 -12.05 23.47
C GLU A 335 7.14 -12.13 22.07
N PRO A 336 6.61 -13.29 21.63
CA PRO A 336 5.99 -13.46 20.33
C PRO A 336 4.57 -12.85 20.21
N LYS A 337 4.12 -12.04 21.17
CA LYS A 337 2.78 -11.44 21.15
C LYS A 337 2.69 -10.33 20.11
N GLU A 338 1.63 -10.34 19.31
CA GLU A 338 1.36 -9.29 18.34
C GLU A 338 0.82 -8.05 19.04
N LEU A 339 1.66 -7.04 19.19
CA LEU A 339 1.26 -5.76 19.75
C LEU A 339 0.77 -4.81 18.66
N ALA A 340 -0.38 -4.19 18.92
CA ALA A 340 -0.91 -3.10 18.11
C ALA A 340 -1.35 -1.94 19.01
N PHE A 341 -1.10 -0.71 18.59
CA PHE A 341 -1.61 0.46 19.32
C PHE A 341 -2.83 1.06 18.63
N VAL A 342 -3.70 1.66 19.44
CA VAL A 342 -4.89 2.37 19.00
C VAL A 342 -4.81 3.81 19.50
N VAL A 343 -4.99 4.77 18.61
CA VAL A 343 -4.94 6.20 18.92
C VAL A 343 -6.13 6.94 18.29
N ASP A 344 -6.73 7.84 19.05
CA ASP A 344 -7.81 8.71 18.57
C ASP A 344 -7.26 10.00 17.93
N GLY A 345 -8.02 10.60 17.01
CA GLY A 345 -7.59 11.77 16.24
C GLY A 345 -7.24 12.98 17.10
N TRP A 346 -7.93 13.17 18.23
CA TRP A 346 -7.63 14.23 19.20
C TRP A 346 -6.28 14.02 19.91
N ALA A 347 -6.06 12.81 20.43
CA ALA A 347 -4.79 12.45 21.06
C ALA A 347 -3.64 12.54 20.05
N LEU A 348 -3.87 12.13 18.80
CA LEU A 348 -2.89 12.20 17.73
C LEU A 348 -2.47 13.64 17.43
N GLU A 349 -3.38 14.61 17.44
CA GLU A 349 -3.06 16.03 17.21
C GLU A 349 -2.09 16.59 18.25
N ILE A 350 -2.33 16.29 19.53
CA ILE A 350 -1.45 16.66 20.64
C ILE A 350 -0.09 15.99 20.47
N ILE A 351 -0.08 14.69 20.18
CA ILE A 351 1.14 13.89 20.03
C ILE A 351 2.02 14.40 18.88
N LEU A 352 1.43 14.65 17.69
CA LEU A 352 2.17 15.12 16.53
C LEU A 352 2.76 16.53 16.71
N THR A 353 2.15 17.34 17.58
CA THR A 353 2.59 18.71 17.87
C THR A 353 3.68 18.76 18.95
N ARG A 354 3.54 17.96 20.02
CA ARG A 354 4.34 18.08 21.25
C ARG A 354 5.28 16.91 21.51
N TYR A 355 4.89 15.69 21.13
CA TYR A 355 5.58 14.44 21.46
C TYR A 355 5.99 13.64 20.21
N LYS A 356 6.34 14.35 19.14
CA LYS A 356 6.63 13.75 17.83
C LYS A 356 7.77 12.73 17.90
N GLU A 357 8.82 12.99 18.66
CA GLU A 357 9.98 12.08 18.78
C GLU A 357 9.59 10.76 19.45
N ALA A 358 8.91 10.82 20.58
CA ALA A 358 8.41 9.64 21.28
C ALA A 358 7.43 8.82 20.42
N PHE A 359 6.56 9.49 19.67
CA PHE A 359 5.65 8.82 18.74
C PHE A 359 6.37 8.22 17.53
N THR A 360 7.46 8.85 17.07
CA THR A 360 8.30 8.30 16.00
C THR A 360 8.98 7.01 16.45
N GLU A 361 9.47 6.97 17.69
CA GLU A 361 9.99 5.74 18.28
C GLU A 361 8.92 4.65 18.41
N LEU A 362 7.72 5.02 18.89
CA LEU A 362 6.59 4.09 18.95
C LEU A 362 6.25 3.52 17.56
N ALA A 363 6.24 4.38 16.53
CA ALA A 363 5.93 3.99 15.16
C ALA A 363 6.93 2.94 14.62
N VAL A 364 8.22 3.11 14.92
CA VAL A 364 9.28 2.16 14.54
C VAL A 364 9.12 0.80 15.23
N LEU A 365 8.69 0.77 16.49
CA LEU A 365 8.47 -0.47 17.24
C LEU A 365 7.17 -1.18 16.86
N SER A 366 6.19 -0.45 16.32
CA SER A 366 4.87 -0.98 16.02
C SER A 366 4.77 -1.62 14.63
N LYS A 367 4.35 -2.89 14.56
CA LYS A 367 4.01 -3.55 13.29
C LYS A 367 2.60 -3.22 12.80
N THR A 368 1.67 -3.01 13.73
CA THR A 368 0.27 -2.69 13.43
C THR A 368 -0.18 -1.49 14.24
N ALA A 369 -0.92 -0.58 13.60
CA ALA A 369 -1.56 0.56 14.27
C ALA A 369 -2.98 0.79 13.75
N ILE A 370 -3.84 1.30 14.63
CA ILE A 370 -5.18 1.78 14.27
C ILE A 370 -5.32 3.22 14.72
N CYS A 371 -5.51 4.12 13.76
CA CYS A 371 -5.80 5.52 14.04
C CYS A 371 -7.27 5.80 13.71
N CYS A 372 -8.01 6.23 14.71
CA CYS A 372 -9.46 6.44 14.66
C CYS A 372 -9.78 7.95 14.63
N ARG A 373 -10.95 8.32 14.09
CA ARG A 373 -11.41 9.72 13.94
C ARG A 373 -10.34 10.66 13.35
N VAL A 374 -9.49 10.17 12.43
CA VAL A 374 -8.41 10.98 11.85
C VAL A 374 -8.89 11.83 10.68
N THR A 375 -8.37 13.06 10.60
CA THR A 375 -8.63 13.98 9.48
C THR A 375 -7.73 13.68 8.27
N PRO A 376 -8.11 14.12 7.05
CA PRO A 376 -7.28 13.95 5.85
C PRO A 376 -5.84 14.50 5.98
N SER A 377 -5.65 15.60 6.70
CA SER A 377 -4.33 16.18 6.97
C SER A 377 -3.51 15.30 7.92
N GLN A 378 -4.13 14.77 8.99
CA GLN A 378 -3.47 13.85 9.92
C GLN A 378 -3.03 12.55 9.21
N LYS A 379 -3.85 12.00 8.32
CA LYS A 379 -3.46 10.82 7.51
C LYS A 379 -2.16 11.07 6.76
N ALA A 380 -2.04 12.21 6.07
CA ALA A 380 -0.82 12.58 5.35
C ALA A 380 0.38 12.80 6.30
N GLN A 381 0.17 13.39 7.47
CA GLN A 381 1.23 13.59 8.47
C GLN A 381 1.80 12.27 8.98
N LEU A 382 0.96 11.25 9.20
CA LEU A 382 1.39 9.90 9.60
C LEU A 382 2.27 9.24 8.52
N VAL A 383 1.85 9.34 7.25
CA VAL A 383 2.65 8.85 6.12
C VAL A 383 4.01 9.55 6.06
N LYS A 384 4.02 10.88 6.25
CA LYS A 384 5.25 11.69 6.26
C LYS A 384 6.18 11.32 7.41
N LEU A 385 5.63 10.96 8.57
CA LEU A 385 6.39 10.51 9.72
C LEU A 385 7.11 9.19 9.43
N LEU A 386 6.41 8.17 8.95
CA LEU A 386 7.03 6.89 8.58
C LEU A 386 8.08 7.06 7.46
N LYS A 387 7.80 7.93 6.48
CA LYS A 387 8.76 8.28 5.43
C LYS A 387 10.03 8.95 5.99
N SER A 388 9.92 9.75 7.05
CA SER A 388 11.08 10.36 7.71
C SER A 388 11.96 9.36 8.45
N CYS A 389 11.44 8.17 8.77
CA CYS A 389 12.20 7.04 9.31
C CYS A 389 12.89 6.20 8.22
N ASP A 390 12.84 6.64 6.96
CA ASP A 390 13.42 5.94 5.79
C ASP A 390 12.83 4.53 5.58
N TYR A 391 11.53 4.40 5.90
CA TYR A 391 10.70 3.26 5.53
C TYR A 391 10.02 3.49 4.17
N ARG A 392 9.88 2.42 3.39
CA ARG A 392 9.12 2.45 2.14
C ARG A 392 7.62 2.29 2.42
N THR A 393 6.89 3.37 2.18
CA THR A 393 5.46 3.50 2.50
C THR A 393 4.58 3.42 1.27
N LEU A 394 3.52 2.62 1.35
CA LEU A 394 2.43 2.56 0.39
C LEU A 394 1.14 3.06 1.07
N ALA A 395 0.40 3.94 0.40
CA ALA A 395 -0.90 4.40 0.87
C ALA A 395 -2.01 3.94 -0.10
N ILE A 396 -3.11 3.42 0.44
CA ILE A 396 -4.27 2.96 -0.33
C ILE A 396 -5.58 3.58 0.16
N GLY A 397 -6.39 4.07 -0.77
CA GLY A 397 -7.68 4.73 -0.52
C GLY A 397 -8.58 4.77 -1.76
N ASP A 398 -9.85 5.12 -1.61
CA ASP A 398 -10.83 5.24 -2.72
C ASP A 398 -11.42 6.66 -2.86
N GLY A 399 -11.55 7.39 -1.74
CA GLY A 399 -12.21 8.69 -1.68
C GLY A 399 -11.30 9.91 -1.83
N GLY A 400 -11.91 11.09 -2.00
CA GLY A 400 -11.20 12.38 -2.04
C GLY A 400 -10.42 12.69 -0.74
N ASN A 401 -10.87 12.14 0.39
CA ASN A 401 -10.24 12.29 1.70
C ASN A 401 -8.84 11.64 1.77
N ASP A 402 -8.57 10.67 0.92
CA ASP A 402 -7.32 9.90 0.93
C ASP A 402 -6.29 10.44 -0.06
N VAL A 403 -6.67 11.38 -0.93
CA VAL A 403 -5.78 11.92 -1.97
C VAL A 403 -4.48 12.47 -1.37
N ARG A 404 -4.56 13.20 -0.25
CA ARG A 404 -3.36 13.74 0.41
C ARG A 404 -2.49 12.64 1.02
N MET A 405 -3.10 11.58 1.54
CA MET A 405 -2.39 10.43 2.09
C MET A 405 -1.64 9.67 0.97
N ILE A 406 -2.34 9.43 -0.15
CA ILE A 406 -1.84 8.77 -1.36
C ILE A 406 -0.65 9.55 -1.94
N GLN A 407 -0.79 10.86 -2.13
CA GLN A 407 0.26 11.71 -2.69
C GLN A 407 1.49 11.85 -1.77
N GLN A 408 1.32 11.68 -0.46
CA GLN A 408 2.41 11.83 0.50
C GLN A 408 3.29 10.57 0.62
N ALA A 409 2.76 9.41 0.21
CA ALA A 409 3.45 8.12 0.26
C ALA A 409 4.55 8.02 -0.81
N HIS A 410 5.36 6.97 -0.73
CA HIS A 410 6.24 6.64 -1.86
C HIS A 410 5.45 6.04 -3.01
N ILE A 411 4.41 5.26 -2.67
CA ILE A 411 3.53 4.60 -3.62
C ILE A 411 2.09 4.88 -3.23
N GLY A 412 1.36 5.53 -4.13
CA GLY A 412 -0.07 5.75 -4.03
C GLY A 412 -0.86 4.69 -4.78
N VAL A 413 -1.80 4.03 -4.12
CA VAL A 413 -2.74 3.10 -4.75
C VAL A 413 -4.17 3.61 -4.58
N GLY A 414 -4.88 3.80 -5.69
CA GLY A 414 -6.26 4.25 -5.69
C GLY A 414 -7.20 3.10 -6.05
N ILE A 415 -8.24 2.89 -5.25
CA ILE A 415 -9.31 1.95 -5.59
C ILE A 415 -10.33 2.64 -6.49
N SER A 416 -10.63 2.03 -7.64
CA SER A 416 -11.71 2.48 -8.53
C SER A 416 -13.08 2.07 -7.94
N GLY A 417 -13.54 2.83 -6.95
CA GLY A 417 -14.75 2.59 -6.18
C GLY A 417 -16.00 3.34 -6.69
N ARG A 418 -17.06 3.30 -5.87
CA ARG A 418 -18.34 3.99 -6.13
C ARG A 418 -18.34 5.46 -5.71
N GLU A 419 -17.47 5.87 -4.78
CA GLU A 419 -17.40 7.25 -4.27
C GLU A 419 -16.81 8.25 -5.28
N GLY A 420 -16.21 7.75 -6.36
CA GLY A 420 -15.66 8.55 -7.43
C GLY A 420 -14.30 8.03 -7.88
N LEU A 421 -13.70 8.73 -8.85
CA LEU A 421 -12.38 8.39 -9.40
C LEU A 421 -11.28 9.35 -8.89
N GLN A 422 -11.53 10.11 -7.82
CA GLN A 422 -10.59 11.13 -7.36
C GLN A 422 -9.29 10.52 -6.84
N ALA A 423 -9.36 9.55 -5.92
CA ALA A 423 -8.18 8.82 -5.45
C ALA A 423 -7.49 8.07 -6.60
N ALA A 424 -8.27 7.37 -7.43
CA ALA A 424 -7.75 6.63 -8.59
C ALA A 424 -6.99 7.52 -9.61
N ARG A 425 -7.39 8.78 -9.79
CA ARG A 425 -6.71 9.75 -10.66
C ARG A 425 -5.44 10.34 -10.04
N ALA A 426 -5.41 10.44 -8.71
CA ALA A 426 -4.28 11.01 -7.97
C ALA A 426 -3.23 9.97 -7.55
N ALA A 427 -3.55 8.68 -7.67
CA ALA A 427 -2.68 7.56 -7.31
C ALA A 427 -1.77 7.13 -8.47
N ASP A 428 -0.64 6.49 -8.13
CA ASP A 428 0.32 5.91 -9.09
C ASP A 428 -0.25 4.64 -9.76
N TYR A 429 -0.97 3.84 -9.00
CA TYR A 429 -1.65 2.63 -9.44
C TYR A 429 -3.14 2.72 -9.16
N SER A 430 -3.96 2.39 -10.16
CA SER A 430 -5.40 2.20 -9.96
C SER A 430 -5.80 0.73 -10.05
N ILE A 431 -6.36 0.21 -8.96
CA ILE A 431 -6.86 -1.17 -8.85
C ILE A 431 -8.37 -1.20 -8.62
N GLY A 432 -9.02 -2.30 -9.01
CA GLY A 432 -10.48 -2.41 -8.89
C GLY A 432 -11.01 -2.84 -7.52
N LYS A 433 -10.23 -3.64 -6.77
CA LYS A 433 -10.57 -4.17 -5.44
C LYS A 433 -9.29 -4.35 -4.62
N PHE A 434 -9.39 -4.29 -3.30
CA PHE A 434 -8.26 -4.46 -2.38
C PHE A 434 -7.49 -5.77 -2.61
N ARG A 435 -8.19 -6.88 -2.93
CA ARG A 435 -7.57 -8.20 -3.15
C ARG A 435 -6.50 -8.25 -4.24
N PHE A 436 -6.46 -7.27 -5.15
CA PHE A 436 -5.45 -7.23 -6.21
C PHE A 436 -4.11 -6.69 -5.70
N LEU A 437 -4.08 -6.07 -4.51
CA LEU A 437 -2.87 -5.56 -3.88
C LEU A 437 -1.84 -6.66 -3.63
N LYS A 438 -2.26 -7.88 -3.21
CA LYS A 438 -1.31 -9.00 -3.06
C LYS A 438 -0.58 -9.33 -4.34
N ARG A 439 -1.27 -9.34 -5.48
CA ARG A 439 -0.66 -9.66 -6.78
C ARG A 439 0.23 -8.51 -7.24
N LEU A 440 -0.22 -7.27 -7.04
CA LEU A 440 0.55 -6.08 -7.39
C LEU A 440 1.90 -6.05 -6.67
N ILE A 441 1.92 -6.26 -5.36
CA ILE A 441 3.15 -6.19 -4.57
C ILE A 441 4.00 -7.46 -4.78
N LEU A 442 3.46 -8.64 -4.49
CA LEU A 442 4.26 -9.87 -4.46
C LEU A 442 4.78 -10.27 -5.84
N VAL A 443 3.94 -10.14 -6.87
CA VAL A 443 4.32 -10.58 -8.22
C VAL A 443 4.96 -9.42 -8.99
N HIS A 444 4.23 -8.32 -9.19
CA HIS A 444 4.73 -7.23 -10.03
C HIS A 444 5.84 -6.43 -9.36
N GLY A 445 5.72 -6.12 -8.06
CA GLY A 445 6.76 -5.42 -7.30
C GLY A 445 8.07 -6.18 -7.27
N ARG A 446 8.03 -7.48 -6.94
CA ARG A 446 9.24 -8.34 -6.97
C ARG A 446 9.87 -8.39 -8.35
N TYR A 447 9.09 -8.67 -9.39
CA TYR A 447 9.65 -8.74 -10.75
C TYR A 447 10.26 -7.41 -11.17
N SER A 448 9.62 -6.29 -10.88
CA SER A 448 10.17 -4.98 -11.23
C SER A 448 11.48 -4.71 -10.51
N TYR A 449 11.54 -4.95 -9.20
CA TYR A 449 12.76 -4.80 -8.42
C TYR A 449 13.91 -5.65 -8.98
N ASN A 450 13.68 -6.94 -9.23
CA ASN A 450 14.70 -7.86 -9.74
C ASN A 450 15.19 -7.45 -11.13
N ARG A 451 14.27 -7.09 -12.03
CA ARG A 451 14.59 -6.67 -13.41
C ARG A 451 15.37 -5.36 -13.42
N THR A 452 14.94 -4.37 -12.67
CA THR A 452 15.61 -3.06 -12.58
C THR A 452 17.00 -3.20 -11.96
N ALA A 453 17.16 -4.06 -10.94
CA ALA A 453 18.47 -4.32 -10.34
C ALA A 453 19.44 -4.94 -11.35
N PHE A 454 19.01 -5.99 -12.07
CA PHE A 454 19.83 -6.62 -13.10
C PHE A 454 20.16 -5.65 -14.24
N LEU A 455 19.15 -4.94 -14.75
CA LEU A 455 19.27 -3.97 -15.82
C LEU A 455 20.31 -2.89 -15.49
N SER A 456 20.25 -2.34 -14.27
CA SER A 456 21.17 -1.30 -13.80
C SER A 456 22.60 -1.84 -13.72
N GLN A 457 22.80 -2.97 -13.04
CA GLN A 457 24.13 -3.58 -12.86
C GLN A 457 24.77 -3.97 -14.19
N TYR A 458 23.99 -4.59 -15.08
CA TYR A 458 24.47 -4.99 -16.40
C TYR A 458 24.82 -3.78 -17.27
N SER A 459 24.03 -2.70 -17.21
CA SER A 459 24.29 -1.47 -17.98
C SER A 459 25.59 -0.78 -17.56
N PHE A 460 25.95 -0.84 -16.27
CA PHE A 460 27.26 -0.40 -15.81
C PHE A 460 28.37 -1.34 -16.27
N TYR A 461 28.20 -2.65 -16.08
CA TYR A 461 29.17 -3.66 -16.50
C TYR A 461 29.54 -3.54 -17.98
N LYS A 462 28.55 -3.44 -18.89
CA LYS A 462 28.81 -3.37 -20.34
C LYS A 462 29.56 -2.10 -20.76
N SER A 463 29.31 -0.99 -20.06
CA SER A 463 29.90 0.32 -20.39
C SER A 463 31.33 0.41 -19.82
N LEU A 464 31.53 -0.10 -18.60
CA LEU A 464 32.84 -0.19 -17.97
C LEU A 464 33.79 -1.12 -18.73
N LEU A 465 33.28 -2.23 -19.31
CA LEU A 465 34.09 -3.15 -20.10
C LEU A 465 34.89 -2.43 -21.21
N ILE A 466 34.20 -1.67 -22.06
CA ILE A 466 34.85 -0.92 -23.15
C ILE A 466 35.75 0.20 -22.61
N CYS A 467 35.33 0.88 -21.55
CA CYS A 467 36.13 1.92 -20.92
C CYS A 467 37.46 1.37 -20.39
N PHE A 468 37.45 0.22 -19.71
CA PHE A 468 38.67 -0.40 -19.21
C PHE A 468 39.59 -0.88 -20.33
N ILE A 469 39.06 -1.44 -21.41
CA ILE A 469 39.88 -1.81 -22.58
C ILE A 469 40.60 -0.56 -23.13
N GLN A 470 39.90 0.57 -23.22
CA GLN A 470 40.49 1.83 -23.68
C GLN A 470 41.56 2.36 -22.71
N ILE A 471 41.35 2.27 -21.40
CA ILE A 471 42.33 2.65 -20.39
C ILE A 471 43.59 1.79 -20.50
N LEU A 472 43.43 0.47 -20.64
CA LEU A 472 44.54 -0.46 -20.82
C LEU A 472 45.31 -0.15 -22.12
N PHE A 473 44.60 0.18 -23.20
CA PHE A 473 45.22 0.60 -24.46
C PHE A 473 46.00 1.90 -24.33
N SER A 474 45.49 2.88 -23.57
CA SER A 474 46.18 4.15 -23.32
C SER A 474 47.56 3.96 -22.68
N PHE A 475 47.72 2.96 -21.82
CA PHE A 475 49.04 2.64 -21.26
C PHE A 475 50.01 2.08 -22.31
N VAL A 476 49.51 1.28 -23.26
CA VAL A 476 50.34 0.73 -24.35
C VAL A 476 50.69 1.80 -25.39
N SER A 477 49.81 2.77 -25.62
CA SER A 477 50.06 3.89 -26.54
C SER A 477 50.85 5.05 -25.94
N GLY A 478 51.40 4.90 -24.73
CA GLY A 478 52.19 5.95 -24.06
C GLY A 478 51.37 7.16 -23.63
N ILE A 479 50.07 6.97 -23.37
CA ILE A 479 49.12 8.01 -22.93
C ILE A 479 48.98 9.12 -24.00
N ALA A 480 49.10 8.76 -25.28
CA ALA A 480 48.96 9.68 -26.40
C ALA A 480 47.50 10.13 -26.67
N GLY A 481 46.52 9.55 -25.98
CA GLY A 481 45.10 9.87 -26.14
C GLY A 481 44.45 9.26 -27.39
N THR A 482 45.13 8.33 -28.09
CA THR A 482 44.57 7.62 -29.23
C THR A 482 43.54 6.58 -28.81
N SER A 483 42.48 6.44 -29.62
CA SER A 483 41.42 5.48 -29.35
C SER A 483 41.65 4.15 -30.05
N LEU A 484 41.50 3.04 -29.33
CA LEU A 484 41.50 1.71 -29.95
C LEU A 484 40.26 1.53 -30.83
N PHE A 485 39.11 2.02 -30.37
CA PHE A 485 37.84 1.88 -31.08
C PHE A 485 37.50 3.10 -31.93
N ASN A 486 36.99 2.86 -33.14
CA ASN A 486 36.41 3.91 -33.98
C ASN A 486 35.13 4.46 -33.32
N SER A 487 34.88 5.77 -33.47
CA SER A 487 33.70 6.48 -32.98
C SER A 487 32.38 5.80 -33.38
N VAL A 488 32.29 5.29 -34.62
CA VAL A 488 31.09 4.58 -35.11
C VAL A 488 30.90 3.26 -34.35
N SER A 489 31.98 2.51 -34.12
CA SER A 489 31.95 1.24 -33.40
C SER A 489 31.60 1.43 -31.93
N LEU A 490 32.11 2.48 -31.27
CA LEU A 490 31.74 2.84 -29.89
C LEU A 490 30.26 3.20 -29.75
N MET A 491 29.73 3.98 -30.71
CA MET A 491 28.30 4.32 -30.74
C MET A 491 27.45 3.07 -30.98
N ALA A 492 27.82 2.26 -31.97
CA ALA A 492 27.09 1.05 -32.33
C ALA A 492 27.09 0.00 -31.22
N TYR A 493 28.19 -0.12 -30.47
CA TYR A 493 28.28 -0.98 -29.30
C TYR A 493 27.21 -0.64 -28.26
N ASN A 494 27.12 0.63 -27.85
CA ASN A 494 26.18 1.02 -26.80
C ASN A 494 24.72 0.98 -27.27
N VAL A 495 24.44 1.44 -28.49
CA VAL A 495 23.07 1.62 -28.99
C VAL A 495 22.50 0.35 -29.59
N PHE A 496 23.22 -0.33 -30.48
CA PHE A 496 22.67 -1.44 -31.27
C PHE A 496 23.08 -2.79 -30.67
N TYR A 497 24.38 -3.04 -30.54
CA TYR A 497 24.87 -4.38 -30.23
C TYR A 497 24.63 -4.82 -28.78
N THR A 498 24.40 -3.89 -27.85
CA THR A 498 24.27 -4.26 -26.43
C THR A 498 22.93 -3.86 -25.79
N SER A 499 22.18 -2.91 -26.37
CA SER A 499 20.90 -2.49 -25.78
C SER A 499 19.73 -3.43 -26.11
N ILE A 500 19.71 -4.05 -27.30
CA ILE A 500 18.60 -4.95 -27.69
C ILE A 500 18.47 -6.16 -26.73
N PRO A 501 19.55 -6.91 -26.43
CA PRO A 501 19.48 -8.00 -25.43
C PRO A 501 19.00 -7.51 -24.06
N VAL A 502 19.46 -6.32 -23.66
CA VAL A 502 19.14 -5.71 -22.36
C VAL A 502 17.65 -5.37 -22.24
N LEU A 503 17.01 -4.88 -23.30
CA LEU A 503 15.57 -4.59 -23.29
C LEU A 503 14.72 -5.84 -23.05
N THR A 504 15.17 -7.01 -23.51
CA THR A 504 14.43 -8.28 -23.29
C THR A 504 14.55 -8.82 -21.87
N THR A 505 15.42 -8.25 -21.03
CA THR A 505 15.50 -8.60 -19.60
C THR A 505 14.26 -8.17 -18.83
N VAL A 506 13.47 -7.22 -19.36
CA VAL A 506 12.16 -6.82 -18.82
C VAL A 506 11.16 -7.98 -18.82
N LEU A 507 11.37 -9.00 -19.67
CA LEU A 507 10.52 -10.20 -19.71
C LEU A 507 11.00 -11.29 -18.76
N ASP A 508 12.14 -11.12 -18.10
CA ASP A 508 12.74 -12.17 -17.28
C ASP A 508 11.89 -12.45 -16.03
N LYS A 509 11.74 -13.75 -15.71
CA LYS A 509 11.03 -14.23 -14.53
C LYS A 509 11.93 -15.23 -13.81
N ASP A 510 12.30 -14.88 -12.58
CA ASP A 510 13.14 -15.72 -11.72
C ASP A 510 12.39 -16.90 -11.11
N LEU A 511 11.11 -16.69 -10.78
CA LEU A 511 10.17 -17.68 -10.24
C LEU A 511 8.82 -17.52 -10.93
N SER A 512 7.96 -18.55 -10.95
CA SER A 512 6.60 -18.37 -11.45
C SER A 512 5.68 -17.65 -10.45
N GLU A 513 4.61 -17.03 -10.98
CA GLU A 513 3.64 -16.26 -10.20
C GLU A 513 2.96 -17.10 -9.10
N LYS A 514 2.79 -18.42 -9.35
CA LYS A 514 2.20 -19.35 -8.38
C LYS A 514 3.14 -19.56 -7.19
N THR A 515 4.41 -19.86 -7.46
CA THR A 515 5.42 -20.09 -6.43
C THR A 515 5.62 -18.85 -5.55
N VAL A 516 5.64 -17.67 -6.16
CA VAL A 516 5.75 -16.38 -5.44
C VAL A 516 4.55 -16.14 -4.53
N THR A 517 3.32 -16.45 -4.99
CA THR A 517 2.11 -16.25 -4.19
C THR A 517 2.01 -17.25 -3.03
N GLN A 518 2.53 -18.47 -3.19
CA GLN A 518 2.56 -19.50 -2.13
C GLN A 518 3.63 -19.25 -1.08
N ASN A 519 4.70 -18.54 -1.43
CA ASN A 519 5.85 -18.28 -0.58
C ASN A 519 6.07 -16.76 -0.42
N PRO A 520 5.16 -16.06 0.29
CA PRO A 520 5.19 -14.61 0.41
C PRO A 520 6.44 -14.05 1.11
N GLU A 521 7.08 -14.84 1.99
CA GLU A 521 8.29 -14.49 2.75
C GLU A 521 9.48 -14.10 1.86
N ILE A 522 9.47 -14.51 0.59
CA ILE A 522 10.51 -14.17 -0.38
C ILE A 522 10.61 -12.63 -0.59
N LEU A 523 9.55 -11.87 -0.31
CA LEU A 523 9.57 -10.41 -0.42
C LEU A 523 10.58 -9.75 0.53
N LEU A 524 10.88 -10.36 1.68
CA LEU A 524 11.88 -9.89 2.63
C LEU A 524 13.27 -9.70 2.00
N TYR A 525 13.60 -10.52 0.98
CA TYR A 525 14.86 -10.39 0.23
C TYR A 525 14.93 -9.10 -0.61
N CYS A 526 13.78 -8.64 -1.12
CA CYS A 526 13.67 -7.41 -1.91
C CYS A 526 13.69 -6.18 -0.99
N GLN A 527 12.96 -6.23 0.12
CA GLN A 527 12.96 -5.18 1.16
C GLN A 527 14.37 -4.93 1.72
N ALA A 528 15.13 -6.00 1.97
CA ALA A 528 16.52 -5.91 2.43
C ALA A 528 17.50 -5.30 1.40
N GLY A 529 17.06 -4.96 0.18
CA GLY A 529 17.88 -4.30 -0.81
C GLY A 529 19.05 -5.14 -1.34
N ARG A 530 19.00 -6.48 -1.19
CA ARG A 530 20.17 -7.35 -1.41
C ARG A 530 20.67 -7.38 -2.85
N LEU A 531 19.80 -7.17 -3.83
CA LEU A 531 20.18 -7.20 -5.25
C LEU A 531 20.81 -5.90 -5.71
N LEU A 532 20.50 -4.77 -5.08
CA LEU A 532 21.05 -3.46 -5.42
C LEU A 532 21.78 -2.90 -4.20
N ASN A 533 22.98 -3.42 -3.96
CA ASN A 533 23.85 -2.95 -2.88
C ASN A 533 25.26 -2.61 -3.41
N PRO A 534 26.04 -1.78 -2.71
CA PRO A 534 27.39 -1.42 -3.14
C PRO A 534 28.31 -2.64 -3.34
N SER A 535 28.11 -3.73 -2.59
CA SER A 535 28.90 -4.95 -2.69
C SER A 535 28.66 -5.72 -4.00
N THR A 536 27.40 -5.91 -4.40
CA THR A 536 27.02 -6.53 -5.68
C THR A 536 27.48 -5.66 -6.84
N PHE A 537 27.37 -4.34 -6.71
CA PHE A 537 27.93 -3.40 -7.68
C PHE A 537 29.45 -3.55 -7.80
N ALA A 538 30.19 -3.64 -6.69
CA ALA A 538 31.63 -3.89 -6.70
C ALA A 538 31.98 -5.24 -7.37
N GLY A 539 31.15 -6.27 -7.20
CA GLY A 539 31.29 -7.55 -7.90
C GLY A 539 31.16 -7.41 -9.42
N TRP A 540 30.16 -6.67 -9.90
CA TRP A 540 29.97 -6.37 -11.33
C TRP A 540 31.10 -5.50 -11.91
N PHE A 541 31.56 -4.53 -11.14
CA PHE A 541 32.73 -3.71 -11.48
C PHE A 541 33.97 -4.59 -11.65
N GLY A 542 34.28 -5.44 -10.66
CA GLY A 542 35.40 -6.38 -10.72
C GLY A 542 35.31 -7.34 -11.90
N ARG A 543 34.11 -7.85 -12.22
CA ARG A 543 33.87 -8.68 -13.40
C ARG A 543 34.15 -7.92 -14.71
N SER A 544 33.74 -6.65 -14.81
CA SER A 544 34.01 -5.83 -16.01
C SER A 544 35.51 -5.58 -16.21
N LEU A 545 36.25 -5.30 -15.14
CA LEU A 545 37.69 -5.13 -15.18
C LEU A 545 38.40 -6.43 -15.59
N TYR A 546 38.00 -7.56 -14.99
CA TYR A 546 38.54 -8.87 -15.35
C TYR A 546 38.33 -9.19 -16.83
N HIS A 547 37.10 -9.04 -17.34
CA HIS A 547 36.81 -9.28 -18.75
C HIS A 547 37.55 -8.31 -19.67
N ALA A 548 37.71 -7.05 -19.29
CA ALA A 548 38.49 -6.07 -20.06
C ALA A 548 39.96 -6.50 -20.19
N ILE A 549 40.57 -6.94 -19.08
CA ILE A 549 41.94 -7.47 -19.06
C ILE A 549 42.06 -8.70 -19.97
N VAL A 550 41.12 -9.65 -19.88
CA VAL A 550 41.12 -10.86 -20.73
C VAL A 550 41.04 -10.50 -22.21
N VAL A 551 40.05 -9.68 -22.60
CA VAL A 551 39.89 -9.26 -24.00
C VAL A 551 41.14 -8.53 -24.48
N PHE A 552 41.64 -7.57 -23.71
CA PHE A 552 42.78 -6.74 -24.09
C PHE A 552 44.07 -7.56 -24.24
N LEU A 553 44.43 -8.34 -23.22
CA LEU A 553 45.67 -9.12 -23.22
C LEU A 553 45.67 -10.17 -24.34
N ILE A 554 44.58 -10.92 -24.50
CA ILE A 554 44.51 -11.95 -25.55
C ILE A 554 44.57 -11.29 -26.93
N THR A 555 43.85 -10.19 -27.14
CA THR A 555 43.83 -9.48 -28.43
C THR A 555 45.21 -8.93 -28.80
N ILE A 556 45.91 -8.27 -27.86
CA ILE A 556 47.27 -7.78 -28.11
C ILE A 556 48.24 -8.93 -28.33
N HIS A 557 48.26 -9.96 -27.48
CA HIS A 557 49.25 -11.04 -27.64
C HIS A 557 49.04 -11.85 -28.92
N ALA A 558 47.79 -12.03 -29.37
CA ALA A 558 47.49 -12.73 -30.61
C ALA A 558 47.92 -11.94 -31.86
N TYR A 559 47.82 -10.61 -31.85
CA TYR A 559 47.98 -9.78 -33.05
C TYR A 559 49.17 -8.80 -33.01
N ALA A 560 49.92 -8.71 -31.90
CA ALA A 560 51.06 -7.77 -31.74
C ALA A 560 52.27 -8.10 -32.61
N ASN A 561 52.51 -9.38 -32.90
CA ASN A 561 53.66 -9.83 -33.70
C ASN A 561 53.33 -9.99 -35.20
N GLU A 562 52.05 -9.96 -35.56
CA GLU A 562 51.60 -9.90 -36.94
C GLU A 562 51.58 -8.43 -37.41
N LYS A 563 51.82 -8.17 -38.70
CA LYS A 563 51.67 -6.82 -39.29
C LYS A 563 50.18 -6.47 -39.40
N SER A 564 49.52 -6.34 -38.26
CA SER A 564 48.08 -6.09 -38.14
C SER A 564 47.80 -4.60 -38.11
N GLU A 565 46.76 -4.18 -38.80
CA GLU A 565 46.29 -2.79 -38.75
C GLU A 565 45.60 -2.50 -37.40
N MET A 566 45.65 -1.25 -36.91
CA MET A 566 44.98 -0.87 -35.66
C MET A 566 43.47 -1.15 -35.72
N GLU A 567 42.86 -0.99 -36.89
CA GLU A 567 41.44 -1.22 -37.13
C GLU A 567 41.08 -2.73 -37.05
N GLU A 568 42.01 -3.63 -37.41
CA GLU A 568 41.84 -5.07 -37.22
C GLU A 568 41.85 -5.42 -35.73
N LEU A 569 42.83 -4.89 -34.99
CA LEU A 569 42.93 -5.08 -33.54
C LEU A 569 41.66 -4.57 -32.83
N SER A 570 41.16 -3.41 -33.26
CA SER A 570 39.90 -2.82 -32.80
C SER A 570 38.70 -3.76 -32.99
N MET A 571 38.57 -4.33 -34.19
CA MET A 571 37.45 -5.21 -34.52
C MET A 571 37.53 -6.57 -33.82
N VAL A 572 38.74 -7.09 -33.59
CA VAL A 572 38.95 -8.30 -32.77
C VAL A 572 38.52 -8.04 -31.33
N ALA A 573 38.97 -6.94 -30.71
CA ALA A 573 38.59 -6.59 -29.34
C ALA A 573 37.07 -6.32 -29.19
N LEU A 574 36.46 -5.67 -30.20
CA LEU A 574 35.02 -5.43 -30.24
C LEU A 574 34.24 -6.74 -30.36
N SER A 575 34.67 -7.64 -31.25
CA SER A 575 34.07 -8.97 -31.42
C SER A 575 34.14 -9.77 -30.11
N GLY A 576 35.32 -9.82 -29.48
CA GLY A 576 35.50 -10.52 -28.20
C GLY A 576 34.60 -9.98 -27.08
N SER A 577 34.41 -8.66 -27.05
CA SER A 577 33.51 -8.00 -26.09
C SER A 577 32.04 -8.39 -26.31
N ILE A 578 31.60 -8.55 -27.56
CA ILE A 578 30.22 -8.93 -27.91
C ILE A 578 29.96 -10.41 -27.64
N TRP A 579 30.93 -11.29 -27.92
CA TRP A 579 30.88 -12.71 -27.54
C TRP A 579 30.68 -12.86 -26.03
N LEU A 580 31.56 -12.23 -25.24
CA LEU A 580 31.46 -12.30 -23.78
C LEU A 580 30.12 -11.80 -23.27
N GLN A 581 29.59 -10.71 -23.82
CA GLN A 581 28.29 -10.19 -23.41
C GLN A 581 27.13 -11.12 -23.74
N ALA A 582 27.12 -11.73 -24.93
CA ALA A 582 26.08 -12.70 -25.29
C ALA A 582 26.05 -13.87 -24.29
N PHE A 583 27.22 -14.39 -23.89
CA PHE A 583 27.33 -15.44 -22.88
C PHE A 583 27.00 -14.97 -21.46
N VAL A 584 27.44 -13.77 -21.06
CA VAL A 584 27.13 -13.18 -19.74
C VAL A 584 25.62 -13.02 -19.57
N VAL A 585 24.93 -12.40 -20.54
CA VAL A 585 23.47 -12.22 -20.48
C VAL A 585 22.78 -13.57 -20.43
N THR A 586 23.15 -14.50 -21.31
CA THR A 586 22.60 -15.86 -21.35
C THR A 586 22.74 -16.59 -20.01
N LEU A 587 23.88 -16.43 -19.33
CA LEU A 587 24.17 -17.08 -18.05
C LEU A 587 23.40 -16.47 -16.88
N GLU A 588 23.10 -15.17 -16.93
CA GLU A 588 22.37 -14.49 -15.84
C GLU A 588 20.85 -14.52 -16.01
N MET A 589 20.34 -14.74 -17.23
CA MET A 589 18.91 -14.90 -17.45
C MET A 589 18.35 -16.11 -16.70
N SER A 590 17.24 -15.89 -15.99
CA SER A 590 16.57 -16.96 -15.24
C SER A 590 15.56 -17.72 -16.09
N SER A 591 14.95 -17.04 -17.06
CA SER A 591 13.99 -17.58 -18.02
C SER A 591 14.47 -17.40 -19.46
N PHE A 592 14.16 -18.38 -20.31
CA PHE A 592 14.52 -18.37 -21.73
C PHE A 592 13.25 -18.44 -22.59
N THR A 593 12.72 -17.26 -22.95
CA THR A 593 11.63 -17.14 -23.93
C THR A 593 12.19 -17.02 -25.34
N PHE A 594 11.36 -17.35 -26.35
CA PHE A 594 11.76 -17.22 -27.76
C PHE A 594 12.20 -15.79 -28.13
N LEU A 595 11.54 -14.77 -27.58
CA LEU A 595 11.90 -13.37 -27.81
C LEU A 595 13.28 -13.03 -27.23
N GLN A 596 13.59 -13.49 -26.02
CA GLN A 596 14.91 -13.31 -25.40
C GLN A 596 16.00 -14.03 -26.19
N PHE A 597 15.72 -15.27 -26.63
CA PHE A 597 16.64 -16.02 -27.48
C PHE A 597 16.96 -15.27 -28.78
N LEU A 598 15.92 -14.79 -29.47
CA LEU A 598 16.06 -14.02 -30.71
C LEU A 598 16.81 -12.70 -30.47
N ALA A 599 16.54 -12.01 -29.37
CA ALA A 599 17.21 -10.74 -29.07
C ALA A 599 18.68 -10.90 -28.70
N ILE A 600 19.08 -11.99 -28.03
CA ILE A 600 20.48 -12.25 -27.69
C ILE A 600 21.24 -12.78 -28.91
N TRP A 601 20.79 -13.93 -29.45
CA TRP A 601 21.50 -14.64 -30.50
C TRP A 601 21.27 -14.07 -31.89
N GLY A 602 20.06 -13.54 -32.16
CA GLY A 602 19.79 -12.82 -33.39
C GLY A 602 20.57 -11.52 -33.48
N ASN A 603 20.74 -10.79 -32.37
CA ASN A 603 21.59 -9.60 -32.34
C ASN A 603 23.09 -9.94 -32.45
N PHE A 604 23.52 -11.07 -31.87
CA PHE A 604 24.86 -11.60 -32.08
C PHE A 604 25.13 -11.94 -33.56
N ALA A 605 24.18 -12.58 -34.25
CA ALA A 605 24.29 -12.82 -35.69
C ALA A 605 24.25 -11.49 -36.49
N ALA A 606 23.38 -10.56 -36.10
CA ALA A 606 23.26 -9.26 -36.72
C ALA A 606 24.56 -8.44 -36.64
N PHE A 607 25.32 -8.55 -35.55
CA PHE A 607 26.65 -7.93 -35.45
C PHE A 607 27.57 -8.34 -36.61
N TYR A 608 27.64 -9.64 -36.92
CA TYR A 608 28.46 -10.12 -38.04
C TYR A 608 27.92 -9.64 -39.39
N VAL A 609 26.60 -9.76 -39.62
CA VAL A 609 25.96 -9.32 -40.86
C VAL A 609 26.19 -7.83 -41.11
N ILE A 610 25.97 -6.98 -40.10
CA ILE A 610 26.13 -5.52 -40.21
C ILE A 610 27.58 -5.15 -40.52
N ASN A 611 28.55 -5.73 -39.81
CA ASN A 611 29.95 -5.40 -40.06
C ASN A 611 30.48 -5.96 -41.38
N LEU A 612 29.97 -7.11 -41.84
CA LEU A 612 30.27 -7.61 -43.20
C LEU A 612 29.73 -6.65 -44.26
N CYS A 613 28.50 -6.15 -44.09
CA CYS A 613 27.94 -5.12 -44.98
C CYS A 613 28.77 -3.83 -44.95
N ILE A 614 29.16 -3.34 -43.78
CA ILE A 614 30.01 -2.14 -43.64
C ILE A 614 31.35 -2.33 -44.34
N SER A 615 31.96 -3.52 -44.23
CA SER A 615 33.22 -3.82 -44.91
C SER A 615 33.12 -3.88 -46.44
N THR A 616 31.92 -3.84 -47.04
CA THR A 616 31.75 -3.69 -48.51
C THR A 616 31.87 -2.23 -48.98
N ILE A 617 31.73 -1.26 -48.07
CA ILE A 617 31.66 0.17 -48.40
C ILE A 617 33.08 0.77 -48.40
N PRO A 618 33.64 1.19 -49.55
CA PRO A 618 35.02 1.70 -49.62
C PRO A 618 35.24 3.04 -48.91
N THR A 619 34.17 3.81 -48.70
CA THR A 619 34.21 5.10 -47.98
C THR A 619 34.18 4.95 -46.47
N ALA A 620 33.88 3.76 -45.95
CA ALA A 620 33.97 3.47 -44.53
C ALA A 620 35.42 3.08 -44.20
N GLY A 621 36.00 3.68 -43.15
CA GLY A 621 37.35 3.34 -42.64
C GLY A 621 37.46 1.94 -42.01
N MET A 622 36.66 0.96 -42.46
CA MET A 622 36.75 -0.46 -42.11
C MET A 622 36.58 -1.36 -43.35
N TYR A 623 37.03 -0.87 -44.51
CA TYR A 623 36.90 -1.56 -45.79
C TYR A 623 37.65 -2.90 -45.77
N THR A 624 37.00 -4.00 -46.16
CA THR A 624 37.51 -5.39 -46.20
C THR A 624 37.93 -6.04 -44.87
N ILE A 625 38.02 -5.31 -43.76
CA ILE A 625 38.54 -5.79 -42.47
C ILE A 625 37.78 -7.02 -41.96
N MET A 626 36.44 -6.96 -41.88
CA MET A 626 35.65 -8.07 -41.35
C MET A 626 35.72 -9.32 -42.25
N PHE A 627 35.83 -9.13 -43.57
CA PHE A 627 36.02 -10.25 -44.52
C PHE A 627 37.39 -10.92 -44.34
N ARG A 628 38.46 -10.14 -44.11
CA ARG A 628 39.80 -10.68 -43.83
C ARG A 628 39.78 -11.50 -42.53
N LEU A 629 39.24 -10.92 -41.46
CA LEU A 629 39.19 -11.57 -40.14
C LEU A 629 38.37 -12.86 -40.15
N CYS A 630 37.17 -12.87 -40.74
CA CYS A 630 36.31 -14.06 -40.76
C CYS A 630 36.93 -15.24 -41.55
N ARG A 631 37.82 -14.95 -42.51
CA ARG A 631 38.52 -15.98 -43.31
C ARG A 631 39.73 -16.56 -42.59
N GLN A 632 40.28 -15.84 -41.62
CA GLN A 632 41.44 -16.27 -40.86
C GLN A 632 41.04 -17.25 -39.73
N PRO A 633 41.65 -18.43 -39.63
CA PRO A 633 41.40 -19.34 -38.51
C PRO A 633 41.83 -18.78 -37.16
N SER A 634 42.87 -17.92 -37.13
CA SER A 634 43.39 -17.27 -35.92
C SER A 634 42.33 -16.43 -35.22
N TYR A 635 41.45 -15.75 -35.97
CA TYR A 635 40.35 -14.97 -35.43
C TYR A 635 39.38 -15.83 -34.61
N TRP A 636 38.92 -16.95 -35.16
CA TRP A 636 37.96 -17.84 -34.48
C TRP A 636 38.56 -18.49 -33.23
N ILE A 637 39.82 -18.91 -33.29
CA ILE A 637 40.55 -19.43 -32.13
C ILE A 637 40.66 -18.36 -31.05
N THR A 638 40.97 -17.12 -31.43
CA THR A 638 41.04 -15.98 -30.51
C THR A 638 39.69 -15.70 -29.85
N MET A 639 38.57 -15.72 -30.60
CA MET A 639 37.23 -15.54 -30.04
C MET A 639 36.84 -16.64 -29.06
N LEU A 640 37.15 -17.90 -29.37
CA LEU A 640 36.91 -19.04 -28.49
C LEU A 640 37.77 -18.95 -27.22
N LEU A 641 39.04 -18.53 -27.35
CA LEU A 641 39.94 -18.36 -26.22
C LEU A 641 39.46 -17.23 -25.29
N ILE A 642 39.10 -16.07 -25.83
CA ILE A 642 38.53 -14.96 -25.07
C ILE A 642 37.28 -15.41 -24.32
N SER A 643 36.38 -16.12 -24.99
CA SER A 643 35.11 -16.58 -24.41
C SER A 643 35.34 -17.65 -23.33
N GLY A 644 36.22 -18.62 -23.59
CA GLY A 644 36.54 -19.69 -22.65
C GLY A 644 37.24 -19.18 -21.40
N VAL A 645 38.28 -18.35 -21.56
CA VAL A 645 39.02 -17.75 -20.44
C VAL A 645 38.13 -16.78 -19.67
N GLY A 646 37.37 -15.92 -20.36
CA GLY A 646 36.50 -14.95 -19.71
C GLY A 646 35.32 -15.59 -18.95
N MET A 647 34.66 -16.59 -19.54
CA MET A 647 33.49 -17.21 -18.90
C MET A 647 33.84 -18.30 -17.88
N GLY A 648 34.96 -19.00 -18.05
CA GLY A 648 35.33 -20.17 -17.24
C GLY A 648 35.30 -19.92 -15.73
N PRO A 649 36.08 -18.95 -15.20
CA PRO A 649 36.10 -18.66 -13.76
C PRO A 649 34.75 -18.19 -13.23
N VAL A 650 33.99 -17.43 -14.03
CA VAL A 650 32.66 -16.95 -13.62
C VAL A 650 31.67 -18.09 -13.48
N LEU A 651 31.66 -19.02 -14.44
CA LEU A 651 30.87 -20.25 -14.40
C LEU A 651 31.23 -21.10 -13.17
N ALA A 652 32.53 -21.31 -12.92
CA ALA A 652 33.01 -22.09 -11.79
C ALA A 652 32.57 -21.49 -10.44
N LEU A 653 32.72 -20.16 -10.27
CA LEU A 653 32.29 -19.46 -9.06
C LEU A 653 30.77 -19.52 -8.86
N LYS A 654 29.99 -19.34 -9.93
CA LYS A 654 28.53 -19.43 -9.86
C LYS A 654 28.07 -20.84 -9.49
N TYR A 655 28.67 -21.87 -10.10
CA TYR A 655 28.39 -23.27 -9.79
C TYR A 655 28.78 -23.65 -8.35
N PHE A 656 29.95 -23.20 -7.88
CA PHE A 656 30.40 -23.42 -6.52
C PHE A 656 29.43 -22.80 -5.50
N ARG A 657 29.04 -21.53 -5.69
CA ARG A 657 28.05 -20.87 -4.84
C ARG A 657 26.69 -21.55 -4.88
N TYR A 658 26.25 -21.99 -6.04
CA TYR A 658 24.97 -22.69 -6.19
C TYR A 658 24.96 -24.03 -5.44
N THR A 659 26.09 -24.75 -5.43
CA THR A 659 26.19 -26.09 -4.84
C THR A 659 26.41 -26.06 -3.33
N TYR A 660 27.34 -25.22 -2.85
CA TYR A 660 27.76 -25.21 -1.44
C TYR A 660 27.04 -24.17 -0.58
N SER A 661 26.44 -23.14 -1.19
CA SER A 661 25.74 -22.07 -0.48
C SER A 661 24.48 -21.62 -1.23
N PRO A 662 23.48 -22.50 -1.42
CA PRO A 662 22.28 -22.16 -2.19
C PRO A 662 21.45 -21.11 -1.46
N SER A 663 21.00 -20.08 -2.20
CA SER A 663 20.02 -19.12 -1.68
C SER A 663 18.62 -19.75 -1.61
N ALA A 664 17.73 -19.21 -0.77
CA ALA A 664 16.33 -19.66 -0.74
C ALA A 664 15.65 -19.60 -2.12
N ILE A 665 16.02 -18.62 -2.95
CA ILE A 665 15.54 -18.49 -4.33
C ILE A 665 16.05 -19.67 -5.19
N ASN A 666 17.33 -20.02 -5.10
CA ASN A 666 17.90 -21.15 -5.85
C ASN A 666 17.24 -22.48 -5.47
N ILE A 667 16.92 -22.64 -4.19
CA ILE A 667 16.23 -23.80 -3.64
C ILE A 667 14.82 -23.91 -4.23
N LEU A 668 14.06 -22.80 -4.24
CA LEU A 668 12.73 -22.76 -4.82
C LEU A 668 12.74 -22.99 -6.34
N GLN A 669 13.72 -22.44 -7.05
CA GLN A 669 13.92 -22.70 -8.47
C GLN A 669 14.19 -24.19 -8.74
N LYS A 670 14.97 -24.85 -7.87
CA LYS A 670 15.23 -26.30 -7.96
C LYS A 670 13.96 -27.10 -7.69
N ALA A 671 13.15 -26.69 -6.72
CA ALA A 671 11.86 -27.33 -6.42
C ALA A 671 10.89 -27.21 -7.62
N GLU A 672 10.78 -26.04 -8.22
CA GLU A 672 9.92 -25.78 -9.39
C GLU A 672 10.32 -26.64 -10.60
N ARG A 673 11.63 -26.79 -10.85
CA ARG A 673 12.16 -27.60 -11.97
C ARG A 673 12.02 -29.11 -11.78
N SER A 674 12.03 -29.59 -10.53
CA SER A 674 12.08 -31.03 -10.24
C SER A 674 10.71 -31.68 -10.07
N ARG A 675 9.71 -30.97 -9.52
CA ARG A 675 8.42 -31.58 -9.14
C ARG A 675 7.17 -30.72 -9.39
N GLY A 676 7.29 -29.62 -10.14
CA GLY A 676 6.17 -28.71 -10.44
C GLY A 676 5.82 -27.75 -9.28
N PRO A 677 4.94 -26.75 -9.51
CA PRO A 677 4.80 -25.54 -8.68
C PRO A 677 3.98 -25.72 -7.39
N MET A 678 4.13 -26.84 -6.67
CA MET A 678 3.29 -27.20 -5.53
C MET A 678 4.07 -27.42 -4.22
N TYR A 679 4.93 -26.48 -3.80
CA TYR A 679 5.63 -26.58 -2.51
C TYR A 679 5.82 -25.23 -1.78
N THR A 680 5.57 -25.26 -0.47
CA THR A 680 5.79 -24.19 0.51
C THR A 680 7.13 -24.36 1.25
N LEU A 681 7.81 -23.25 1.57
CA LEU A 681 9.13 -23.17 2.24
C LEU A 681 9.18 -23.95 3.58
N VAL A 682 8.08 -23.97 4.33
CA VAL A 682 7.94 -24.69 5.61
C VAL A 682 8.06 -26.21 5.46
N ASN A 683 7.57 -26.77 4.35
CA ASN A 683 7.71 -28.21 4.06
C ASN A 683 9.13 -28.57 3.63
N LEU A 684 9.91 -27.59 3.21
CA LEU A 684 11.26 -27.81 2.73
C LEU A 684 12.30 -27.82 3.87
N GLU A 685 12.18 -26.95 4.89
CA GLU A 685 13.05 -27.03 6.06
C GLU A 685 12.83 -28.32 6.86
N SER A 686 11.58 -28.77 6.97
CA SER A 686 11.25 -30.05 7.62
C SER A 686 11.75 -31.26 6.81
N GLN A 687 11.68 -31.22 5.47
CA GLN A 687 12.20 -32.30 4.64
C GLN A 687 13.74 -32.29 4.49
N LEU A 688 14.39 -31.13 4.40
CA LEU A 688 15.86 -31.03 4.40
C LEU A 688 16.45 -31.55 5.72
N ARG A 689 15.75 -31.31 6.85
CA ARG A 689 16.09 -31.98 8.13
C ARG A 689 15.93 -33.50 8.04
N SER A 690 14.84 -34.00 7.44
CA SER A 690 14.63 -35.45 7.27
C SER A 690 15.62 -36.13 6.32
N GLU A 691 16.11 -35.43 5.29
CA GLU A 691 17.13 -35.94 4.36
C GLU A 691 18.54 -35.89 4.96
N GLN A 692 18.83 -34.93 5.85
CA GLN A 692 20.04 -34.92 6.67
C GLN A 692 20.06 -36.04 7.72
N ASP A 693 18.91 -36.36 8.33
CA ASP A 693 18.79 -37.47 9.29
C ASP A 693 18.95 -38.85 8.61
N ASN A 694 18.53 -39.00 7.35
CA ASN A 694 18.70 -40.26 6.61
C ASN A 694 20.12 -40.50 6.08
N SER A 695 20.98 -39.47 6.04
CA SER A 695 22.37 -39.58 5.57
C SER A 695 23.40 -39.70 6.70
N THR A 696 22.97 -39.64 7.97
CA THR A 696 23.84 -39.68 9.16
C THR A 696 23.72 -40.95 10.02
N ASN A 697 23.26 -42.06 9.44
CA ASN A 697 23.24 -43.38 10.11
C ASN A 697 24.56 -44.17 10.03
N SER A 698 25.71 -43.50 10.01
CA SER A 698 26.99 -44.13 10.34
C SER A 698 27.91 -43.15 11.08
N ILE A 699 28.27 -43.54 12.31
CA ILE A 699 29.35 -43.03 13.19
C ILE A 699 28.86 -42.26 14.45
N LEU A 700 28.65 -43.05 15.52
CA LEU A 700 28.95 -42.86 16.96
C LEU A 700 28.81 -41.47 17.65
N THR A 701 27.73 -41.36 18.44
CA THR A 701 27.60 -40.90 19.85
C THR A 701 28.45 -39.75 20.44
N ALA A 702 27.80 -38.62 20.73
CA ALA A 702 27.93 -37.83 21.97
C ALA A 702 26.73 -36.84 22.12
N PRO A 703 26.28 -36.48 23.34
CA PRO A 703 25.00 -35.79 23.55
C PRO A 703 25.14 -34.28 23.32
N VAL A 704 24.37 -33.72 22.39
CA VAL A 704 24.33 -32.28 22.11
C VAL A 704 23.14 -31.64 22.85
N LYS A 705 23.47 -30.66 23.70
CA LYS A 705 22.55 -29.79 24.42
C LYS A 705 21.58 -29.08 23.46
N ASN A 706 20.29 -29.09 23.82
CA ASN A 706 19.25 -28.26 23.22
C ASN A 706 19.68 -26.79 23.10
N LYS A 707 19.78 -26.29 21.87
CA LYS A 707 19.79 -24.86 21.55
C LYS A 707 18.78 -24.59 20.44
N ASN A 708 17.82 -23.73 20.78
CA ASN A 708 16.84 -23.14 19.89
C ASN A 708 17.55 -22.48 18.69
N SER A 709 17.13 -22.80 17.47
CA SER A 709 17.68 -22.22 16.23
C SER A 709 16.62 -21.36 15.52
N VAL A 710 16.52 -20.10 15.94
CA VAL A 710 16.16 -18.98 15.08
C VAL A 710 17.15 -17.88 15.46
N TYR A 711 17.82 -17.30 14.46
CA TYR A 711 18.95 -16.35 14.56
C TYR A 711 20.32 -16.95 14.91
N GLU A 712 21.20 -17.04 13.91
CA GLU A 712 22.41 -16.19 13.84
C GLU A 712 23.15 -16.33 12.48
N PRO A 713 23.80 -15.26 11.99
CA PRO A 713 24.58 -15.25 10.76
C PRO A 713 26.05 -15.63 11.01
N LEU A 714 26.62 -16.50 10.18
CA LEU A 714 28.04 -16.83 10.25
C LEU A 714 28.88 -15.91 9.36
N LEU A 715 29.54 -14.97 10.05
CA LEU A 715 30.89 -14.41 9.82
C LEU A 715 31.07 -13.33 8.74
N SER A 716 30.92 -12.07 9.16
CA SER A 716 32.08 -11.20 9.43
C SER A 716 31.65 -9.98 10.27
N ASP A 717 32.42 -9.68 11.30
CA ASP A 717 32.20 -8.66 12.32
C ASP A 717 31.83 -7.27 11.79
N SER A 718 30.64 -6.80 12.17
CA SER A 718 30.33 -5.48 12.78
C SER A 718 28.84 -5.14 12.61
N PRO A 719 28.03 -5.10 13.69
CA PRO A 719 26.66 -4.62 13.63
C PRO A 719 26.57 -3.23 14.27
N MET A 720 26.59 -2.17 13.46
CA MET A 720 25.93 -0.88 13.76
C MET A 720 25.90 -0.02 12.49
N ALA A 721 25.05 -0.37 11.53
CA ALA A 721 24.48 0.66 10.65
C ALA A 721 23.31 1.30 11.40
N SER A 722 23.64 2.11 12.41
CA SER A 722 22.70 3.13 12.87
C SER A 722 22.53 4.12 11.71
N ARG A 723 21.34 4.18 11.13
CA ARG A 723 20.92 5.39 10.41
C ARG A 723 20.83 6.50 11.46
N ARG A 724 21.96 7.15 11.73
CA ARG A 724 22.01 8.36 12.56
C ARG A 724 21.24 9.46 11.83
N SER A 725 20.19 9.92 12.48
CA SER A 725 19.63 11.25 12.28
C SER A 725 20.76 12.29 12.41
N LEU A 726 21.20 12.87 11.30
CA LEU A 726 21.95 14.12 11.33
C LEU A 726 20.96 15.24 11.66
N ALA A 727 20.75 15.42 12.97
CA ALA A 727 20.41 16.72 13.50
C ALA A 727 21.63 17.64 13.29
N SER A 728 21.32 18.86 12.87
CA SER A 728 22.22 19.97 12.58
C SER A 728 23.30 20.19 13.65
N SER A 729 24.57 20.17 13.23
CA SER A 729 25.63 20.97 13.83
C SER A 729 26.65 21.34 12.77
N SER A 730 26.63 22.62 12.40
CA SER A 730 27.58 23.33 11.56
C SER A 730 29.02 23.13 12.04
N PHE A 731 29.92 22.75 11.12
CA PHE A 731 31.35 22.95 11.27
C PHE A 731 31.97 23.30 9.91
N ASP A 732 32.25 24.59 9.76
CA ASP A 732 33.06 25.19 8.72
C ASP A 732 34.51 24.72 8.84
N ILE A 733 35.03 24.07 7.79
CA ILE A 733 36.47 23.87 7.60
C ILE A 733 36.79 24.18 6.14
N PHE A 734 36.84 25.47 5.81
CA PHE A 734 37.67 26.04 4.74
C PHE A 734 37.75 27.56 4.97
N GLN A 735 38.77 28.01 5.69
CA GLN A 735 39.25 29.40 5.65
C GLN A 735 40.72 29.40 5.21
N PRO A 736 41.11 30.17 4.18
CA PRO A 736 42.51 30.43 3.88
C PRO A 736 43.04 31.65 4.66
N ALA A 737 44.26 31.48 5.17
CA ALA A 737 45.32 32.48 5.46
C ALA A 737 44.94 33.87 6.01
N GLN A 738 45.30 34.10 7.28
CA GLN A 738 45.43 35.43 7.88
C GLN A 738 46.68 36.17 7.36
N SER A 739 46.49 37.39 6.84
CA SER A 739 47.54 38.41 6.71
C SER A 739 47.42 39.45 7.84
N ARG A 740 48.50 39.63 8.60
CA ARG A 740 48.71 40.64 9.64
C ARG A 740 48.79 42.07 9.07
N VAL A 741 48.14 43.06 9.69
CA VAL A 741 48.56 44.50 9.77
C VAL A 741 47.94 45.12 11.07
N PRO A 742 48.58 46.11 11.74
CA PRO A 742 48.47 46.34 13.18
C PRO A 742 47.76 47.66 13.63
N ALA A 743 47.53 47.73 14.95
CA ALA A 743 47.56 48.87 15.89
C ALA A 743 46.71 50.16 15.66
N ALA A 744 45.87 50.42 16.68
CA ALA A 744 45.57 51.68 17.38
C ALA A 744 45.10 52.94 16.60
N TYR A 745 43.88 53.41 16.92
CA TYR A 745 43.56 54.71 17.58
C TYR A 745 42.03 54.94 17.60
N PRO A 746 41.44 55.56 18.66
CA PRO A 746 40.02 55.91 18.68
C PRO A 746 39.80 57.38 18.27
N ARG A 747 38.66 57.68 17.62
CA ARG A 747 38.07 59.03 17.65
C ARG A 747 36.58 59.04 17.27
N ASN A 748 35.84 59.74 18.13
CA ASN A 748 34.47 60.23 17.99
C ASN A 748 34.12 60.74 16.59
N ILE A 749 32.83 60.66 16.22
CA ILE A 749 31.95 61.82 15.99
C ILE A 749 30.50 61.34 15.72
N LYS A 750 29.56 62.12 16.27
CA LYS A 750 28.10 62.00 16.23
C LYS A 750 27.50 62.32 14.85
N THR A 751 26.17 62.18 14.81
CA THR A 751 25.17 62.76 13.87
C THR A 751 24.99 61.94 12.60
N SER A 752 23.78 61.58 12.18
CA SER A 752 22.43 62.12 12.43
C SER A 752 21.39 61.00 12.51
#